data_AF-A0A420R8E2-F1
#
_entry.id   AF-A0A420R8E2-F1
#
_cell.length_a   1.000
_cell.length_b   1.000
_cell.length_c   1.000
_cell.angle_alpha   90.00
_cell.angle_beta   90.00
_cell.angle_gamma   90.00
#
_symmetry.space_group_name_H-M   'P 1'
#
loop_
_entity.id
_entity.type
_entity.pdbx_description
1 polymer ?
#
loop_
_entity_poly.entity_id
_entity_poly.type
_entity_poly.pdbx_seq_one_letter_code
_entity_poly.pdbx_strand_id
1 'polypeptide(L)'
;MHILVTNDDGPPSPHSSPYVHCLIQQLQQAGHAVSVCLPHTQRSWIGKAHMIGQTLKPLYYRPSKVIHGEDSPGTTHHRPSPSGDVEEWILIDGTPASCVQIGLHHFFQDRGPIDLVVSGPNYGRNTTAVFALSSGTLGAALEAAVCQKKSIALSFAFFTRNHDPVIIEAACRRSVKVIETLYNQWPTDGSADLYSVNVPLVEGLENNKAIWTNVLQNYWREGGCFQEIEGEAGDENEEEERIREGVGGEVDDAARPSSRKGHTHKHFKWAPKFTDVYKSVEESGPGNDGWTVKEGLTRYVVCYEKNSIIDYFSITPLKANFMHGPGEWNQQELKLDSGSEASQIKQEVALRQKSPSIQAVISYEDSYVQPLILSALNSLFPEGIFNVITEVPESDEPALAKIVPSEGNILQIVAYEAIDFEYAASHERTTLINSYMIRKALIRKHFLSTTVDHWVAKHPESVLASHIKRSEAFEVDFAEFLDDALVEAFDLRESMERNEQQSNPKDKEWWILKPGMSDRGQGIRLFSSMDELQNIFDLWEEDQPDTDDEEEDVAEQDDDGDNIMTSHLRHFVAQPYIHPPLLVDDEKRKFHIRTYVMCTGSLDVWVYKHMLALFAGKPYAAPSDAPEDIESFLTNTCLQDSPNENTVRRFWDLPLSGDVRDDIFHQICEVTGEIFEAAAKAMPIHFQALPNAFEVYGLDFLVDAQGTAWLLEINAFPDFKQTGGDLKEIVSGFWKGVLRHGVAPFFGVENSIKDQEGAEDMVPVRKVDLGRR
;
A
#
# COMPACT_ATOMS: atom_id res chain seq x y z
N MET A 1 11.88 39.27 -23.95
CA MET A 1 12.18 37.96 -23.33
C MET A 1 12.08 36.89 -24.40
N HIS A 2 12.81 35.79 -24.25
CA HIS A 2 12.51 34.54 -24.90
C HIS A 2 11.67 33.68 -23.95
N ILE A 3 10.41 33.43 -24.32
CA ILE A 3 9.41 32.76 -23.50
C ILE A 3 9.14 31.38 -24.07
N LEU A 4 9.28 30.34 -23.23
CA LEU A 4 8.80 29.00 -23.54
C LEU A 4 7.35 28.89 -23.05
N VAL A 5 6.43 28.55 -23.95
CA VAL A 5 5.02 28.33 -23.65
C VAL A 5 4.72 26.83 -23.65
N THR A 6 4.05 26.37 -22.60
CA THR A 6 3.48 25.02 -22.45
C THR A 6 2.04 25.13 -21.95
N ASN A 7 1.26 24.05 -21.96
CA ASN A 7 -0.01 23.94 -21.24
C ASN A 7 -0.25 22.46 -20.92
N ASP A 8 -1.29 22.16 -20.16
CA ASP A 8 -1.87 20.81 -20.10
C ASP A 8 -2.97 20.60 -21.14
N ASP A 9 -3.57 21.67 -21.67
CA ASP A 9 -4.69 21.60 -22.61
C ASP A 9 -4.42 20.95 -23.97
N GLY A 10 -3.14 20.84 -24.34
CA GLY A 10 -2.71 20.32 -25.63
C GLY A 10 -2.70 21.38 -26.74
N PRO A 11 -2.67 20.97 -28.02
CA PRO A 11 -2.63 21.90 -29.15
C PRO A 11 -3.94 22.69 -29.30
N PRO A 12 -3.92 23.85 -29.99
CA PRO A 12 -5.11 24.70 -30.21
C PRO A 12 -6.31 23.92 -30.73
N SER A 13 -7.43 24.07 -30.02
CA SER A 13 -8.71 23.41 -30.29
C SER A 13 -9.85 24.29 -29.75
N PRO A 14 -10.99 24.43 -30.46
CA PRO A 14 -12.15 25.16 -29.96
C PRO A 14 -12.71 24.60 -28.64
N HIS A 15 -12.58 23.29 -28.45
CA HIS A 15 -13.20 22.54 -27.35
C HIS A 15 -12.27 22.42 -26.14
N SER A 16 -11.04 21.96 -26.36
CA SER A 16 -10.14 21.58 -25.28
C SER A 16 -9.05 22.61 -24.97
N SER A 17 -8.65 23.44 -25.95
CA SER A 17 -7.55 24.40 -25.80
C SER A 17 -7.82 25.73 -26.55
N PRO A 18 -8.88 26.48 -26.21
CA PRO A 18 -9.32 27.66 -26.97
C PRO A 18 -8.43 28.91 -26.79
N TYR A 19 -7.51 28.92 -25.83
CA TYR A 19 -6.83 30.17 -25.41
C TYR A 19 -5.35 30.27 -25.79
N VAL A 20 -4.63 29.14 -25.87
CA VAL A 20 -3.16 29.12 -25.99
C VAL A 20 -2.67 29.84 -27.24
N HIS A 21 -3.37 29.69 -28.36
CA HIS A 21 -3.00 30.33 -29.62
C HIS A 21 -3.12 31.86 -29.56
N CYS A 22 -4.20 32.36 -28.95
CA CYS A 22 -4.40 33.79 -28.73
C CYS A 22 -3.31 34.39 -27.83
N LEU A 23 -2.94 33.70 -26.74
CA LEU A 23 -1.86 34.16 -25.85
C LEU A 23 -0.52 34.26 -26.60
N ILE A 24 -0.15 33.23 -27.36
CA ILE A 24 1.10 33.19 -28.13
C ILE A 24 1.17 34.38 -29.08
N GLN A 25 0.09 34.66 -29.81
CA GLN A 25 0.02 35.79 -30.71
C GLN A 25 0.20 37.13 -29.96
N GLN A 26 -0.43 37.30 -28.80
CA GLN A 26 -0.30 38.53 -28.01
C GLN A 26 1.12 38.72 -27.43
N LEU A 27 1.79 37.64 -27.01
CA LEU A 27 3.19 37.69 -26.57
C LEU A 27 4.14 38.07 -27.72
N GLN A 28 3.91 37.52 -28.92
CA GLN A 28 4.66 37.88 -30.13
C GLN A 28 4.42 39.34 -30.54
N GLN A 29 3.18 39.81 -30.50
CA GLN A 29 2.83 41.22 -30.79
C GLN A 29 3.44 42.19 -29.79
N ALA A 30 3.61 41.79 -28.53
CA ALA A 30 4.37 42.53 -27.52
C ALA A 30 5.90 42.52 -27.74
N GLY A 31 6.38 41.85 -28.80
CA GLY A 31 7.79 41.82 -29.19
C GLY A 31 8.63 40.78 -28.47
N HIS A 32 8.01 39.76 -27.85
CA HIS A 32 8.74 38.64 -27.25
C HIS A 32 9.06 37.56 -28.29
N ALA A 33 10.21 36.89 -28.11
CA ALA A 33 10.47 35.65 -28.82
C ALA A 33 9.70 34.53 -28.10
N VAL A 34 8.92 33.75 -28.84
CA VAL A 34 8.07 32.69 -28.27
C VAL A 34 8.43 31.35 -28.89
N SER A 35 8.69 30.37 -28.03
CA SER A 35 8.88 28.97 -28.40
C SER A 35 7.84 28.13 -27.68
N VAL A 36 7.31 27.09 -28.33
CA VAL A 36 6.11 26.38 -27.86
C VAL A 36 6.39 24.89 -27.81
N CYS A 37 6.24 24.30 -26.63
CA CYS A 37 6.34 22.86 -26.42
C CYS A 37 5.15 22.39 -25.59
N LEU A 38 4.25 21.59 -26.17
CA LEU A 38 2.99 21.18 -25.55
C LEU A 38 2.88 19.65 -25.53
N PRO A 39 2.05 19.05 -24.67
CA PRO A 39 1.63 17.68 -24.86
C PRO A 39 0.84 17.57 -26.18
N HIS A 40 0.96 16.43 -26.87
CA HIS A 40 0.26 16.18 -28.14
C HIS A 40 -1.26 16.02 -27.99
N THR A 41 -1.72 15.78 -26.77
CA THR A 41 -3.11 15.59 -26.37
C THR A 41 -3.34 16.34 -25.07
N GLN A 42 -4.61 16.50 -24.72
CA GLN A 42 -5.05 17.02 -23.43
C GLN A 42 -4.53 16.13 -22.27
N ARG A 43 -4.04 16.76 -21.19
CA ARG A 43 -3.43 16.12 -20.01
C ARG A 43 -3.78 16.83 -18.69
N SER A 44 -5.01 17.32 -18.53
CA SER A 44 -5.47 17.89 -17.24
C SER A 44 -5.54 16.83 -16.13
N TRP A 45 -5.65 17.28 -14.87
CA TRP A 45 -5.74 16.42 -13.67
C TRP A 45 -4.53 15.49 -13.41
N ILE A 46 -3.39 15.74 -14.05
CA ILE A 46 -2.17 14.93 -13.92
C ILE A 46 -1.17 15.48 -12.89
N GLY A 47 -1.42 16.68 -12.33
CA GLY A 47 -0.49 17.40 -11.47
C GLY A 47 0.91 17.54 -12.09
N LYS A 48 1.96 17.37 -11.28
CA LYS A 48 3.36 17.26 -11.76
C LYS A 48 3.77 15.78 -11.87
N ALA A 49 3.93 15.26 -13.08
CA ALA A 49 4.32 13.87 -13.30
C ALA A 49 5.35 13.69 -14.44
N HIS A 50 6.16 12.63 -14.36
CA HIS A 50 6.95 12.08 -15.47
C HIS A 50 6.68 10.58 -15.60
N MET A 51 6.60 10.07 -16.83
CA MET A 51 6.34 8.66 -17.11
C MET A 51 7.67 7.90 -17.25
N ILE A 52 8.09 7.21 -16.19
CA ILE A 52 9.33 6.42 -16.16
C ILE A 52 9.14 5.15 -17.01
N GLY A 53 10.12 4.82 -17.85
CA GLY A 53 10.08 3.65 -18.73
C GLY A 53 9.43 3.90 -20.09
N GLN A 54 8.80 5.06 -20.31
CA GLN A 54 8.24 5.45 -21.61
C GLN A 54 9.26 6.26 -22.42
N THR A 55 9.43 5.91 -23.70
CA THR A 55 10.18 6.74 -24.66
C THR A 55 9.27 7.79 -25.27
N LEU A 56 9.60 9.07 -25.08
CA LEU A 56 8.82 10.19 -25.61
C LEU A 56 9.25 10.58 -27.04
N LYS A 57 8.28 10.87 -27.90
CA LYS A 57 8.44 11.21 -29.31
C LYS A 57 7.84 12.58 -29.63
N PRO A 58 8.56 13.43 -30.38
CA PRO A 58 8.04 14.71 -30.82
C PRO A 58 7.18 14.57 -32.08
N LEU A 59 6.14 15.40 -32.15
CA LEU A 59 5.39 15.78 -33.34
C LEU A 59 5.57 17.29 -33.58
N TYR A 60 5.33 17.72 -34.81
CA TYR A 60 5.59 19.08 -35.27
C TYR A 60 4.29 19.73 -35.72
N TYR A 61 3.83 20.72 -34.96
CA TYR A 61 2.55 21.39 -35.18
C TYR A 61 2.73 22.73 -35.86
N ARG A 62 1.95 22.98 -36.91
CA ARG A 62 1.94 24.24 -37.66
C ARG A 62 0.61 24.93 -37.38
N PRO A 63 0.60 26.04 -36.63
CA PRO A 63 -0.64 26.71 -36.22
C PRO A 63 -1.41 27.27 -37.43
N SER A 64 -2.74 27.31 -37.30
CA SER A 64 -3.61 27.98 -38.28
C SER A 64 -3.37 29.48 -38.29
N LYS A 65 -3.81 30.17 -39.35
CA LYS A 65 -3.90 31.66 -39.32
C LYS A 65 -5.15 32.13 -38.59
N VAL A 66 -6.15 31.26 -38.47
CA VAL A 66 -7.39 31.52 -37.75
C VAL A 66 -7.15 31.17 -36.28
N ILE A 67 -7.57 32.06 -35.38
CA ILE A 67 -7.28 31.93 -33.94
C ILE A 67 -8.48 31.37 -33.18
N HIS A 68 -9.70 31.70 -33.63
CA HIS A 68 -10.95 31.35 -32.96
C HIS A 68 -11.89 30.59 -33.89
N GLY A 69 -12.74 29.72 -33.33
CA GLY A 69 -13.74 28.94 -34.07
C GLY A 69 -13.18 27.66 -34.68
N GLU A 70 -14.04 26.95 -35.41
CA GLU A 70 -13.79 25.60 -35.96
C GLU A 70 -12.54 25.48 -36.84
N ASP A 71 -12.13 26.56 -37.50
CA ASP A 71 -10.95 26.58 -38.38
C ASP A 71 -9.64 26.94 -37.65
N SER A 72 -9.68 27.05 -36.31
CA SER A 72 -8.52 27.36 -35.47
C SER A 72 -7.47 26.24 -35.33
N PRO A 73 -7.81 24.93 -35.44
CA PRO A 73 -6.81 23.88 -35.41
C PRO A 73 -5.83 23.96 -36.60
N GLY A 74 -4.55 23.80 -36.31
CA GLY A 74 -3.46 23.69 -37.27
C GLY A 74 -3.25 22.28 -37.81
N THR A 75 -2.05 22.02 -38.33
CA THR A 75 -1.69 20.70 -38.89
C THR A 75 -0.50 20.07 -38.16
N THR A 76 -0.56 18.75 -37.94
CA THR A 76 0.47 18.00 -37.23
C THR A 76 1.27 17.12 -38.19
N HIS A 77 2.60 17.08 -38.02
CA HIS A 77 3.53 16.37 -38.89
C HIS A 77 4.49 15.51 -38.04
N HIS A 78 4.92 14.36 -38.58
CA HIS A 78 5.88 13.46 -37.90
C HIS A 78 7.34 13.89 -38.05
N ARG A 79 7.63 14.85 -38.92
CA ARG A 79 8.98 15.33 -39.20
C ARG A 79 9.00 16.86 -39.25
N PRO A 80 10.12 17.50 -38.86
CA PRO A 80 10.23 18.95 -38.88
C PRO A 80 10.18 19.49 -40.31
N SER A 81 9.83 20.76 -40.46
CA SER A 81 9.87 21.44 -41.76
C SER A 81 11.29 21.43 -42.36
N PRO A 82 11.48 20.98 -43.62
CA PRO A 82 12.81 20.96 -44.25
C PRO A 82 13.40 22.35 -44.51
N SER A 83 12.56 23.36 -44.67
CA SER A 83 12.94 24.72 -45.08
C SER A 83 13.20 25.67 -43.91
N GLY A 84 12.71 25.35 -42.71
CA GLY A 84 12.91 26.15 -41.49
C GLY A 84 12.27 27.55 -41.50
N ASP A 85 11.47 27.85 -42.53
CA ASP A 85 10.81 29.14 -42.76
C ASP A 85 9.35 29.19 -42.27
N VAL A 86 8.86 28.09 -41.69
CA VAL A 86 7.50 27.96 -41.17
C VAL A 86 7.53 28.00 -39.65
N GLU A 87 6.56 28.69 -39.04
CA GLU A 87 6.34 28.58 -37.60
C GLU A 87 5.91 27.16 -37.24
N GLU A 88 6.65 26.55 -36.32
CA GLU A 88 6.46 25.16 -35.93
C GLU A 88 6.60 25.05 -34.41
N TRP A 89 5.61 24.41 -33.78
CA TRP A 89 5.54 24.13 -32.35
C TRP A 89 5.87 22.65 -32.13
N ILE A 90 6.45 22.34 -30.98
CA ILE A 90 6.80 20.96 -30.62
C ILE A 90 5.67 20.37 -29.79
N LEU A 91 5.14 19.23 -30.20
CA LEU A 91 4.18 18.44 -29.43
C LEU A 91 4.87 17.17 -28.93
N ILE A 92 4.71 16.80 -27.67
CA ILE A 92 5.31 15.59 -27.09
C ILE A 92 4.22 14.63 -26.64
N ASP A 93 4.40 13.33 -26.86
CA ASP A 93 3.55 12.26 -26.33
C ASP A 93 3.75 12.01 -24.81
N GLY A 94 3.92 13.10 -24.06
CA GLY A 94 4.32 13.13 -22.67
C GLY A 94 3.40 13.97 -21.79
N THR A 95 3.87 14.25 -20.58
CA THR A 95 3.23 15.17 -19.62
C THR A 95 3.67 16.62 -19.88
N PRO A 96 2.93 17.62 -19.38
CA PRO A 96 3.33 19.03 -19.44
C PRO A 96 4.71 19.28 -18.80
N ALA A 97 5.03 18.60 -17.69
CA ALA A 97 6.34 18.69 -17.05
C ALA A 97 7.47 18.17 -17.96
N SER A 98 7.25 17.06 -18.67
CA SER A 98 8.23 16.59 -19.67
C SER A 98 8.40 17.59 -20.82
N CYS A 99 7.33 18.23 -21.28
CA CYS A 99 7.39 19.25 -22.33
C CYS A 99 8.27 20.45 -21.92
N VAL A 100 8.24 20.84 -20.64
CA VAL A 100 9.11 21.88 -20.10
C VAL A 100 10.58 21.49 -20.20
N GLN A 101 10.99 20.35 -19.65
CA GLN A 101 12.40 19.93 -19.73
C GLN A 101 12.87 19.75 -21.16
N ILE A 102 12.03 19.15 -22.02
CA ILE A 102 12.34 18.95 -23.44
C ILE A 102 12.50 20.31 -24.15
N GLY A 103 11.58 21.23 -23.94
CA GLY A 103 11.66 22.59 -24.48
C GLY A 103 12.86 23.39 -23.95
N LEU A 104 13.24 23.21 -22.69
CA LEU A 104 14.38 23.92 -22.09
C LEU A 104 15.73 23.37 -22.55
N HIS A 105 15.86 22.06 -22.65
CA HIS A 105 17.16 21.38 -22.76
C HIS A 105 17.43 20.75 -24.14
N HIS A 106 16.40 20.52 -24.95
CA HIS A 106 16.54 19.77 -26.20
C HIS A 106 16.03 20.50 -27.45
N PHE A 107 15.20 21.53 -27.29
CA PHE A 107 14.74 22.37 -28.40
C PHE A 107 15.03 23.87 -28.17
N PHE A 108 15.05 24.65 -29.25
CA PHE A 108 15.12 26.12 -29.27
C PHE A 108 16.44 26.78 -28.83
N GLN A 109 17.54 26.03 -28.70
CA GLN A 109 18.85 26.59 -28.32
C GLN A 109 19.37 27.61 -29.34
N ASP A 110 18.96 27.49 -30.60
CA ASP A 110 19.27 28.40 -31.71
C ASP A 110 18.63 29.80 -31.56
N ARG A 111 17.57 29.91 -30.75
CA ARG A 111 16.83 31.16 -30.50
C ARG A 111 17.36 31.94 -29.28
N GLY A 112 18.42 31.46 -28.65
CA GLY A 112 18.99 32.05 -27.44
C GLY A 112 18.35 31.51 -26.14
N PRO A 113 18.86 31.94 -24.97
CA PRO A 113 18.43 31.39 -23.69
C PRO A 113 16.95 31.70 -23.41
N ILE A 114 16.23 30.71 -22.87
CA ILE A 114 14.86 30.91 -22.39
C ILE A 114 14.92 31.65 -21.04
N ASP A 115 14.24 32.80 -21.00
CA ASP A 115 14.19 33.73 -19.87
C ASP A 115 13.06 33.37 -18.89
N LEU A 116 11.94 32.88 -19.41
CA LEU A 116 10.69 32.65 -18.68
C LEU A 116 9.94 31.46 -19.29
N VAL A 117 9.33 30.64 -18.44
CA VAL A 117 8.36 29.62 -18.86
C VAL A 117 6.95 30.09 -18.50
N VAL A 118 6.02 30.09 -19.44
CA VAL A 118 4.60 30.35 -19.20
C VAL A 118 3.83 29.06 -19.46
N SER A 119 3.15 28.57 -18.44
CA SER A 119 2.27 27.41 -18.53
C SER A 119 0.82 27.88 -18.57
N GLY A 120 0.09 27.59 -19.64
CA GLY A 120 -1.29 28.01 -19.87
C GLY A 120 -1.46 28.95 -21.09
N PRO A 121 -2.63 29.59 -21.24
CA PRO A 121 -3.71 29.65 -20.26
C PRO A 121 -4.48 28.32 -20.18
N ASN A 122 -4.72 27.85 -18.95
CA ASN A 122 -5.59 26.70 -18.67
C ASN A 122 -7.05 27.01 -18.98
N TYR A 123 -7.77 26.03 -19.55
CA TYR A 123 -9.22 26.02 -19.72
C TYR A 123 -9.91 25.75 -18.37
N GLY A 124 -10.15 26.82 -17.61
CA GLY A 124 -10.71 26.77 -16.26
C GLY A 124 -9.76 27.39 -15.23
N ARG A 125 -10.25 27.51 -14.00
CA ARG A 125 -9.50 28.09 -12.88
C ARG A 125 -8.67 27.04 -12.15
N ASN A 126 -7.48 27.43 -11.70
CA ASN A 126 -6.64 26.65 -10.80
C ASN A 126 -6.51 27.36 -9.45
N THR A 127 -7.66 27.73 -8.88
CA THR A 127 -7.78 28.34 -7.55
C THR A 127 -8.01 27.27 -6.51
N THR A 128 -7.58 27.47 -5.26
CA THR A 128 -7.68 26.51 -4.14
C THR A 128 -6.71 25.32 -4.23
N ALA A 129 -6.36 24.72 -3.09
CA ALA A 129 -5.37 23.65 -3.00
C ALA A 129 -5.72 22.41 -3.82
N VAL A 130 -6.98 21.97 -3.79
CA VAL A 130 -7.43 20.77 -4.53
C VAL A 130 -7.22 20.92 -6.04
N PHE A 131 -7.64 22.04 -6.64
CA PHE A 131 -7.44 22.28 -8.07
C PHE A 131 -5.97 22.57 -8.40
N ALA A 132 -5.27 23.35 -7.58
CA ALA A 132 -3.87 23.69 -7.77
C ALA A 132 -2.95 22.46 -7.78
N LEU A 133 -3.14 21.51 -6.85
CA LEU A 133 -2.33 20.30 -6.74
C LEU A 133 -2.61 19.29 -7.87
N SER A 134 -3.81 19.33 -8.43
CA SER A 134 -4.21 18.43 -9.53
C SER A 134 -3.86 19.00 -10.92
N SER A 135 -3.51 20.29 -11.00
CA SER A 135 -3.30 21.02 -12.24
C SER A 135 -2.01 20.63 -12.96
N GLY A 136 -2.12 20.19 -14.22
CA GLY A 136 -0.97 20.00 -15.10
C GLY A 136 -0.32 21.34 -15.49
N THR A 137 -1.13 22.39 -15.63
CA THR A 137 -0.65 23.76 -15.84
C THR A 137 0.27 24.23 -14.69
N LEU A 138 -0.13 24.06 -13.41
CA LEU A 138 0.79 24.37 -12.30
C LEU A 138 1.96 23.38 -12.25
N GLY A 139 1.73 22.09 -12.53
CA GLY A 139 2.77 21.07 -12.54
C GLY A 139 3.93 21.38 -13.48
N ALA A 140 3.63 21.91 -14.67
CA ALA A 140 4.64 22.38 -15.62
C ALA A 140 5.38 23.65 -15.13
N ALA A 141 4.67 24.61 -14.53
CA ALA A 141 5.32 25.80 -13.96
C ALA A 141 6.24 25.44 -12.78
N LEU A 142 5.81 24.51 -11.91
CA LEU A 142 6.63 23.93 -10.85
C LEU A 142 7.88 23.28 -11.42
N GLU A 143 7.76 22.51 -12.51
CA GLU A 143 8.91 21.87 -13.15
C GLU A 143 9.92 22.86 -13.72
N ALA A 144 9.44 23.93 -14.37
CA ALA A 144 10.31 25.01 -14.84
C ALA A 144 11.09 25.66 -13.69
N ALA A 145 10.41 25.89 -12.55
CA ALA A 145 11.03 26.46 -11.36
C ALA A 145 12.08 25.52 -10.74
N VAL A 146 11.83 24.21 -10.71
CA VAL A 146 12.83 23.19 -10.30
C VAL A 146 14.04 23.19 -11.25
N CYS A 147 13.82 23.45 -12.54
CA CYS A 147 14.89 23.68 -13.53
C CYS A 147 15.57 25.06 -13.40
N GLN A 148 15.34 25.79 -12.30
CA GLN A 148 15.86 27.13 -12.03
C GLN A 148 15.49 28.18 -13.08
N LYS A 149 14.29 28.04 -13.68
CA LYS A 149 13.70 29.04 -14.57
C LYS A 149 12.55 29.73 -13.88
N LYS A 150 12.46 31.06 -14.05
CA LYS A 150 11.26 31.81 -13.68
C LYS A 150 10.08 31.21 -14.43
N SER A 151 8.95 31.04 -13.75
CA SER A 151 7.76 30.45 -14.39
C SER A 151 6.43 31.01 -13.90
N ILE A 152 5.46 31.08 -14.81
CA ILE A 152 4.11 31.58 -14.51
C ILE A 152 3.11 30.54 -14.98
N ALA A 153 2.27 30.05 -14.06
CA ALA A 153 1.06 29.30 -14.38
C ALA A 153 -0.09 30.29 -14.60
N LEU A 154 -0.73 30.24 -15.75
CA LEU A 154 -1.81 31.15 -16.16
C LEU A 154 -3.10 30.35 -16.37
N SER A 155 -4.22 30.82 -15.84
CA SER A 155 -5.49 30.10 -15.88
C SER A 155 -6.66 31.05 -16.06
N PHE A 156 -7.60 30.71 -16.96
CA PHE A 156 -8.75 31.55 -17.30
C PHE A 156 -10.01 30.98 -16.66
N ALA A 157 -10.60 31.75 -15.73
CA ALA A 157 -11.74 31.38 -14.93
C ALA A 157 -13.05 31.90 -15.55
N PHE A 158 -14.06 31.06 -15.71
CA PHE A 158 -15.38 31.44 -16.24
C PHE A 158 -16.51 30.76 -15.45
N PHE A 159 -17.67 31.42 -15.36
CA PHE A 159 -18.92 30.85 -14.78
C PHE A 159 -20.00 30.60 -15.83
N THR A 160 -19.93 31.32 -16.96
CA THR A 160 -20.83 31.15 -18.10
C THR A 160 -20.01 30.73 -19.29
N ARG A 161 -20.60 29.90 -20.16
CA ARG A 161 -19.94 29.34 -21.35
C ARG A 161 -19.72 30.36 -22.48
N ASN A 162 -19.67 31.65 -22.16
CA ASN A 162 -19.52 32.71 -23.16
C ASN A 162 -18.04 32.97 -23.46
N HIS A 163 -17.50 32.23 -24.42
CA HIS A 163 -16.13 32.36 -24.93
C HIS A 163 -16.02 33.39 -26.04
N ASP A 164 -16.55 34.60 -25.81
CA ASP A 164 -16.48 35.68 -26.78
C ASP A 164 -15.00 35.97 -27.10
N PRO A 165 -14.57 35.88 -28.38
CA PRO A 165 -13.21 36.20 -28.81
C PRO A 165 -12.71 37.55 -28.27
N VAL A 166 -13.59 38.55 -28.16
CA VAL A 166 -13.24 39.89 -27.65
C VAL A 166 -12.79 39.84 -26.19
N ILE A 167 -13.46 39.01 -25.37
CA ILE A 167 -13.12 38.82 -23.95
C ILE A 167 -11.82 38.03 -23.83
N ILE A 168 -11.63 36.98 -24.64
CA ILE A 168 -10.42 36.16 -24.66
C ILE A 168 -9.20 37.02 -25.04
N GLU A 169 -9.30 37.80 -26.11
CA GLU A 169 -8.22 38.69 -26.53
C GLU A 169 -7.89 39.74 -25.47
N ALA A 170 -8.90 40.33 -24.81
CA ALA A 170 -8.70 41.26 -23.71
C ALA A 170 -7.98 40.60 -22.53
N ALA A 171 -8.35 39.36 -22.20
CA ALA A 171 -7.70 38.55 -21.17
C ALA A 171 -6.24 38.24 -21.51
N CYS A 172 -5.94 37.85 -22.75
CA CYS A 172 -4.58 37.64 -23.22
C CYS A 172 -3.75 38.91 -23.17
N ARG A 173 -4.24 40.04 -23.70
CA ARG A 173 -3.55 41.34 -23.64
C ARG A 173 -3.23 41.75 -22.20
N ARG A 174 -4.18 41.55 -21.29
CA ARG A 174 -3.99 41.87 -19.88
C ARG A 174 -3.02 40.91 -19.20
N SER A 175 -3.07 39.63 -19.54
CA SER A 175 -2.13 38.61 -19.05
C SER A 175 -0.70 38.91 -19.47
N VAL A 176 -0.47 39.36 -20.71
CA VAL A 176 0.87 39.79 -21.17
C VAL A 176 1.40 40.92 -20.28
N LYS A 177 0.59 41.96 -20.01
CA LYS A 177 1.00 43.06 -19.11
C LYS A 177 1.33 42.56 -17.69
N VAL A 178 0.56 41.60 -17.16
CA VAL A 178 0.85 40.98 -15.86
C VAL A 178 2.16 40.20 -15.91
N ILE A 179 2.37 39.38 -16.94
CA ILE A 179 3.60 38.59 -17.15
C ILE A 179 4.83 39.49 -17.19
N GLU A 180 4.82 40.56 -18.00
CA GLU A 180 5.91 41.53 -18.08
C GLU A 180 6.18 42.20 -16.72
N THR A 181 5.10 42.57 -16.01
CA THR A 181 5.21 43.19 -14.69
C THR A 181 5.84 42.25 -13.67
N LEU A 182 5.38 41.00 -13.59
CA LEU A 182 5.92 39.98 -12.70
C LEU A 182 7.38 39.66 -13.02
N TYR A 183 7.72 39.53 -14.30
CA TYR A 183 9.10 39.26 -14.73
C TYR A 183 10.07 40.38 -14.31
N ASN A 184 9.66 41.64 -14.51
CA ASN A 184 10.47 42.81 -14.16
C ASN A 184 10.57 43.03 -12.64
N GLN A 185 9.54 42.63 -11.89
CA GLN A 185 9.49 42.76 -10.43
C GLN A 185 9.85 41.46 -9.70
N TRP A 186 10.42 40.49 -10.43
CA TRP A 186 10.71 39.19 -9.84
C TRP A 186 11.61 39.34 -8.62
N PRO A 187 11.23 38.78 -7.46
CA PRO A 187 11.99 38.94 -6.24
C PRO A 187 13.40 38.38 -6.38
N THR A 188 14.39 39.14 -5.91
CA THR A 188 15.80 38.73 -5.89
C THR A 188 16.20 38.05 -4.58
N ASP A 189 15.36 38.15 -3.55
CA ASP A 189 15.52 37.47 -2.26
C ASP A 189 15.07 36.00 -2.30
N GLY A 190 14.59 35.53 -3.45
CA GLY A 190 14.06 34.19 -3.60
C GLY A 190 12.74 33.99 -2.86
N SER A 191 11.91 35.00 -2.64
CA SER A 191 10.59 34.84 -2.01
C SER A 191 9.56 34.13 -2.90
N ALA A 192 9.77 34.07 -4.22
CA ALA A 192 8.92 33.34 -5.15
C ALA A 192 9.77 32.63 -6.23
N ASP A 193 9.43 31.36 -6.50
CA ASP A 193 10.04 30.58 -7.58
C ASP A 193 9.15 30.57 -8.84
N LEU A 194 7.84 30.68 -8.64
CA LEU A 194 6.83 30.81 -9.70
C LEU A 194 5.62 31.65 -9.24
N TYR A 195 4.76 32.02 -10.18
CA TYR A 195 3.46 32.65 -9.89
C TYR A 195 2.31 31.85 -10.49
N SER A 196 1.23 31.68 -9.74
CA SER A 196 -0.08 31.26 -10.27
C SER A 196 -0.95 32.49 -10.50
N VAL A 197 -1.48 32.65 -11.71
CA VAL A 197 -2.29 33.80 -12.15
C VAL A 197 -3.64 33.29 -12.64
N ASN A 198 -4.70 33.62 -11.89
CA ASN A 198 -6.09 33.29 -12.26
C ASN A 198 -6.80 34.56 -12.77
N VAL A 199 -7.22 34.52 -14.02
CA VAL A 199 -7.85 35.62 -14.76
C VAL A 199 -9.34 35.36 -14.94
N PRO A 200 -10.25 36.18 -14.40
CA PRO A 200 -11.67 36.03 -14.68
C PRO A 200 -11.99 36.48 -16.13
N LEU A 201 -12.65 35.61 -16.90
CA LEU A 201 -13.14 35.91 -18.25
C LEU A 201 -14.45 36.71 -18.15
N VAL A 202 -14.32 38.01 -17.97
CA VAL A 202 -15.44 38.96 -17.87
C VAL A 202 -15.22 40.16 -18.79
N GLU A 203 -16.30 40.83 -19.17
CA GLU A 203 -16.21 42.10 -19.91
C GLU A 203 -15.50 43.19 -19.08
N GLY A 204 -14.80 44.11 -19.74
CA GLY A 204 -14.13 45.24 -19.07
C GLY A 204 -12.79 44.92 -18.41
N LEU A 205 -12.30 43.68 -18.56
CA LEU A 205 -11.12 43.11 -17.90
C LEU A 205 -9.83 43.96 -17.93
N GLU A 206 -9.67 44.81 -18.95
CA GLU A 206 -8.48 45.67 -19.09
C GLU A 206 -8.31 46.68 -17.94
N ASN A 207 -9.40 47.01 -17.24
CA ASN A 207 -9.44 47.95 -16.12
C ASN A 207 -9.37 47.27 -14.73
N ASN A 208 -9.41 45.94 -14.68
CA ASN A 208 -9.50 45.17 -13.45
C ASN A 208 -8.17 45.22 -12.68
N LYS A 209 -8.22 45.25 -11.34
CA LYS A 209 -7.02 45.30 -10.49
C LYS A 209 -6.45 43.90 -10.29
N ALA A 210 -5.13 43.78 -10.38
CA ALA A 210 -4.46 42.55 -9.96
C ALA A 210 -4.22 42.57 -8.44
N ILE A 211 -4.63 41.50 -7.75
CA ILE A 211 -4.49 41.34 -6.31
C ILE A 211 -3.56 40.19 -6.00
N TRP A 212 -2.66 40.43 -5.06
CA TRP A 212 -1.85 39.38 -4.44
C TRP A 212 -2.72 38.54 -3.49
N THR A 213 -2.75 37.23 -3.73
CA THR A 213 -3.60 36.28 -3.00
C THR A 213 -2.78 35.13 -2.42
N ASN A 214 -3.30 34.50 -1.38
CA ASN A 214 -2.85 33.18 -0.92
C ASN A 214 -3.68 32.08 -1.58
N VAL A 215 -3.15 30.85 -1.66
CA VAL A 215 -3.97 29.69 -2.04
C VAL A 215 -4.98 29.40 -0.92
N LEU A 216 -6.26 29.23 -1.25
CA LEU A 216 -7.26 28.73 -0.31
C LEU A 216 -7.01 27.24 -0.02
N GLN A 217 -6.69 26.91 1.22
CA GLN A 217 -6.56 25.52 1.64
C GLN A 217 -7.94 24.86 1.78
N ASN A 218 -8.18 23.79 1.02
CA ASN A 218 -9.39 22.97 1.05
C ASN A 218 -9.06 21.50 0.83
N TYR A 219 -10.02 20.62 1.11
CA TYR A 219 -9.85 19.16 1.14
C TYR A 219 -11.08 18.46 0.55
N TRP A 220 -10.89 17.26 0.01
CA TRP A 220 -12.00 16.37 -0.31
C TRP A 220 -12.74 16.00 0.98
N ARG A 221 -14.07 16.09 0.97
CA ARG A 221 -14.94 15.53 2.03
C ARG A 221 -15.47 14.15 1.57
N GLU A 222 -16.40 13.55 2.31
CA GLU A 222 -16.91 12.19 2.08
C GLU A 222 -17.13 11.85 0.59
N GLY A 223 -16.65 10.68 0.14
CA GLY A 223 -16.96 10.15 -1.20
C GLY A 223 -15.83 10.20 -2.24
N GLY A 224 -14.70 10.85 -1.98
CA GLY A 224 -13.53 10.83 -2.86
C GLY A 224 -13.81 11.31 -4.29
N CYS A 225 -12.96 10.91 -5.26
CA CYS A 225 -13.08 11.32 -6.66
C CYS A 225 -13.68 10.25 -7.59
N PHE A 226 -14.03 9.08 -7.05
CA PHE A 226 -14.42 7.92 -7.83
C PHE A 226 -15.76 7.37 -7.37
N GLN A 227 -16.58 6.95 -8.32
CA GLN A 227 -17.85 6.27 -8.10
C GLN A 227 -17.76 4.84 -8.62
N GLU A 228 -18.28 3.89 -7.84
CA GLU A 228 -18.42 2.49 -8.23
C GLU A 228 -19.52 2.34 -9.29
N ILE A 229 -19.24 1.60 -10.37
CA ILE A 229 -20.19 1.30 -11.45
C ILE A 229 -20.22 -0.21 -11.75
N GLU A 230 -21.39 -0.72 -12.15
CA GLU A 230 -21.58 -2.08 -12.66
C GLU A 230 -21.63 -2.04 -14.20
N GLY A 231 -20.74 -2.76 -14.90
CA GLY A 231 -20.73 -2.86 -16.37
C GLY A 231 -19.75 -1.94 -17.14
N GLU A 232 -19.77 -2.04 -18.47
CA GLU A 232 -18.83 -1.35 -19.38
C GLU A 232 -18.93 0.19 -19.30
N ALA A 233 -17.76 0.84 -19.26
CA ALA A 233 -17.61 2.29 -19.25
C ALA A 233 -18.00 2.89 -20.62
N GLY A 234 -18.78 3.98 -20.64
CA GLY A 234 -19.09 4.75 -21.84
C GLY A 234 -17.87 5.49 -22.43
N ASP A 235 -18.07 6.22 -23.54
CA ASP A 235 -16.97 6.96 -24.22
C ASP A 235 -16.31 7.98 -23.28
N GLU A 236 -15.05 7.71 -22.92
CA GLU A 236 -14.25 8.47 -21.96
C GLU A 236 -14.03 9.93 -22.39
N ASN A 237 -13.93 10.21 -23.70
CA ASN A 237 -13.65 11.56 -24.20
C ASN A 237 -14.88 12.46 -24.07
N GLU A 238 -16.07 11.93 -24.39
CA GLU A 238 -17.33 12.68 -24.26
C GLU A 238 -17.68 12.96 -22.80
N GLU A 239 -17.39 12.02 -21.89
CA GLU A 239 -17.62 12.20 -20.46
C GLU A 239 -16.66 13.22 -19.84
N GLU A 240 -15.38 13.23 -20.25
CA GLU A 240 -14.41 14.24 -19.83
C GLU A 240 -14.85 15.65 -20.28
N GLU A 241 -15.33 15.79 -21.51
CA GLU A 241 -15.88 17.05 -22.04
C GLU A 241 -17.11 17.50 -21.22
N ARG A 242 -18.05 16.60 -20.91
CA ARG A 242 -19.21 16.90 -20.05
C ARG A 242 -18.81 17.39 -18.65
N ILE A 243 -17.85 16.75 -18.01
CA ILE A 243 -17.38 17.13 -16.65
C ILE A 243 -16.74 18.52 -16.68
N ARG A 244 -15.96 18.83 -17.72
CA ARG A 244 -15.35 20.16 -17.92
C ARG A 244 -16.38 21.25 -18.18
N GLU A 245 -17.49 20.91 -18.83
CA GLU A 245 -18.50 21.88 -19.26
C GLU A 245 -19.63 22.13 -18.24
N GLY A 246 -19.89 21.22 -17.30
CA GLY A 246 -21.03 21.27 -16.37
C GLY A 246 -20.98 22.40 -15.33
N VAL A 247 -22.12 23.02 -15.01
CA VAL A 247 -22.24 24.12 -14.01
C VAL A 247 -22.13 23.61 -12.55
N GLY A 248 -21.98 22.30 -12.34
CA GLY A 248 -21.78 21.67 -11.03
C GLY A 248 -20.92 20.40 -11.03
N GLY A 249 -20.53 19.87 -12.21
CA GLY A 249 -19.72 18.64 -12.31
C GLY A 249 -20.32 17.38 -11.66
N GLU A 250 -21.62 17.38 -11.33
CA GLU A 250 -22.30 16.29 -10.63
C GLU A 250 -22.92 15.28 -11.61
N VAL A 251 -22.87 14.00 -11.23
CA VAL A 251 -23.70 12.92 -11.75
C VAL A 251 -24.58 12.45 -10.59
N ASP A 252 -25.89 12.34 -10.80
CA ASP A 252 -26.87 12.02 -9.74
C ASP A 252 -26.54 10.71 -8.99
N ASP A 253 -26.74 10.73 -7.66
CA ASP A 253 -26.54 9.59 -6.77
C ASP A 253 -27.52 8.46 -7.09
N ALA A 254 -27.05 7.41 -7.78
CA ALA A 254 -27.76 6.12 -7.85
C ALA A 254 -27.57 5.35 -6.53
N ALA A 255 -28.66 4.75 -6.06
CA ALA A 255 -28.78 4.10 -4.76
C ALA A 255 -27.78 2.94 -4.56
N ARG A 256 -27.14 2.90 -3.38
CA ARG A 256 -26.23 1.84 -2.95
C ARG A 256 -26.99 0.56 -2.57
N PRO A 257 -26.64 -0.63 -3.09
CA PRO A 257 -27.12 -1.89 -2.54
C PRO A 257 -26.46 -2.22 -1.20
N SER A 258 -27.19 -2.93 -0.35
CA SER A 258 -26.81 -3.31 1.01
C SER A 258 -25.73 -4.39 1.08
N SER A 259 -24.87 -4.24 2.10
CA SER A 259 -23.84 -5.13 2.64
C SER A 259 -23.82 -6.60 2.19
N ARG A 260 -22.75 -6.98 1.48
CA ARG A 260 -22.19 -8.34 1.48
C ARG A 260 -20.83 -8.31 2.21
N LYS A 261 -20.51 -9.37 2.95
CA LYS A 261 -19.20 -9.55 3.60
C LYS A 261 -18.21 -10.02 2.53
N GLY A 262 -17.27 -9.16 2.15
CA GLY A 262 -16.21 -9.43 1.17
C GLY A 262 -15.99 -8.29 0.18
N HIS A 263 -14.85 -8.27 -0.50
CA HIS A 263 -14.59 -7.34 -1.61
C HIS A 263 -15.22 -7.87 -2.90
N THR A 264 -16.01 -7.06 -3.60
CA THR A 264 -16.53 -7.36 -4.94
C THR A 264 -15.59 -6.80 -6.02
N HIS A 265 -15.60 -7.38 -7.23
CA HIS A 265 -14.95 -6.77 -8.39
C HIS A 265 -15.70 -5.49 -8.76
N LYS A 266 -14.99 -4.36 -8.81
CA LYS A 266 -15.58 -3.02 -8.94
C LYS A 266 -14.91 -2.27 -10.07
N HIS A 267 -15.71 -1.70 -10.96
CA HIS A 267 -15.23 -0.68 -11.88
C HIS A 267 -15.43 0.70 -11.22
N PHE A 268 -14.47 1.59 -11.43
CA PHE A 268 -14.50 2.94 -10.86
C PHE A 268 -14.50 3.97 -11.98
N LYS A 269 -15.51 4.83 -11.97
CA LYS A 269 -15.62 6.00 -12.82
C LYS A 269 -15.08 7.22 -12.08
N TRP A 270 -14.33 8.09 -12.75
CA TRP A 270 -14.01 9.43 -12.23
C TRP A 270 -15.29 10.27 -12.12
N ALA A 271 -15.68 10.61 -10.90
CA ALA A 271 -16.91 11.34 -10.57
C ALA A 271 -16.72 12.18 -9.29
N PRO A 272 -15.85 13.21 -9.31
CA PRO A 272 -15.57 14.02 -8.14
C PRO A 272 -16.78 14.89 -7.73
N LYS A 273 -17.09 14.88 -6.42
CA LYS A 273 -18.12 15.76 -5.85
C LYS A 273 -17.55 17.14 -5.57
N PHE A 274 -17.73 18.09 -6.50
CA PHE A 274 -17.18 19.45 -6.38
C PHE A 274 -17.99 20.40 -5.48
N THR A 275 -19.18 20.00 -5.05
CA THR A 275 -20.05 20.79 -4.15
C THR A 275 -19.33 21.26 -2.90
N ASP A 276 -18.58 20.36 -2.25
CA ASP A 276 -17.85 20.68 -1.02
C ASP A 276 -16.66 21.61 -1.27
N VAL A 277 -16.00 21.45 -2.43
CA VAL A 277 -14.93 22.35 -2.88
C VAL A 277 -15.52 23.74 -3.10
N TYR A 278 -16.66 23.87 -3.77
CA TYR A 278 -17.32 25.16 -4.00
C TYR A 278 -17.87 25.78 -2.72
N LYS A 279 -18.48 24.98 -1.84
CA LYS A 279 -18.94 25.42 -0.52
C LYS A 279 -17.81 25.99 0.33
N SER A 280 -16.61 25.39 0.28
CA SER A 280 -15.43 25.94 0.97
C SER A 280 -15.05 27.34 0.47
N VAL A 281 -15.22 27.61 -0.83
CA VAL A 281 -15.02 28.95 -1.40
C VAL A 281 -16.11 29.91 -0.94
N GLU A 282 -17.36 29.45 -0.83
CA GLU A 282 -18.47 30.27 -0.33
C GLU A 282 -18.33 30.66 1.13
N GLU A 283 -17.85 29.74 1.96
CA GLU A 283 -17.61 29.93 3.40
C GLU A 283 -16.33 30.73 3.69
N SER A 284 -15.44 30.89 2.69
CA SER A 284 -14.17 31.58 2.86
C SER A 284 -14.30 33.11 2.91
N GLY A 285 -13.40 33.77 3.66
CA GLY A 285 -13.28 35.23 3.74
C GLY A 285 -12.26 35.82 2.75
N PRO A 286 -12.18 37.17 2.63
CA PRO A 286 -11.29 37.85 1.68
C PRO A 286 -9.80 37.52 1.87
N GLY A 287 -9.02 37.55 0.77
CA GLY A 287 -7.55 37.44 0.77
C GLY A 287 -6.98 36.14 0.17
N ASN A 288 -7.83 35.20 -0.23
CA ASN A 288 -7.43 33.97 -0.91
C ASN A 288 -7.88 33.96 -2.38
N ASP A 289 -7.23 33.12 -3.19
CA ASP A 289 -7.44 32.99 -4.63
C ASP A 289 -8.88 32.58 -4.99
N GLY A 290 -9.45 31.61 -4.29
CA GLY A 290 -10.82 31.12 -4.49
C GLY A 290 -11.87 32.21 -4.30
N TRP A 291 -11.80 32.93 -3.17
CA TRP A 291 -12.70 34.04 -2.86
C TRP A 291 -12.51 35.21 -3.83
N THR A 292 -11.26 35.60 -4.12
CA THR A 292 -10.96 36.72 -5.02
C THR A 292 -11.48 36.46 -6.43
N VAL A 293 -11.31 35.25 -6.96
CA VAL A 293 -11.85 34.85 -8.27
C VAL A 293 -13.38 34.76 -8.23
N LYS A 294 -13.98 34.16 -7.19
CA LYS A 294 -15.44 34.11 -7.02
C LYS A 294 -16.06 35.50 -7.03
N GLU A 295 -15.58 36.42 -6.20
CA GLU A 295 -16.11 37.79 -6.12
C GLU A 295 -15.96 38.55 -7.44
N GLY A 296 -14.86 38.32 -8.17
CA GLY A 296 -14.66 38.86 -9.51
C GLY A 296 -15.69 38.35 -10.53
N LEU A 297 -16.31 37.20 -10.29
CA LEU A 297 -17.24 36.56 -11.22
C LEU A 297 -18.72 36.69 -10.81
N THR A 298 -19.06 36.64 -9.52
CA THR A 298 -20.46 36.71 -9.02
C THR A 298 -21.08 38.11 -9.16
N ARG A 299 -20.26 39.17 -9.09
CA ARG A 299 -20.75 40.56 -9.02
C ARG A 299 -21.30 41.11 -10.34
N TYR A 300 -21.10 40.39 -11.45
CA TYR A 300 -21.68 40.70 -12.76
C TYR A 300 -23.16 40.27 -12.89
N VAL A 301 -23.63 39.34 -12.04
CA VAL A 301 -25.03 38.89 -12.04
C VAL A 301 -25.94 39.87 -11.27
N VAL A 302 -25.37 40.75 -10.42
CA VAL A 302 -26.13 41.62 -9.50
C VAL A 302 -25.59 43.06 -9.50
N CYS A 303 -25.60 43.80 -10.61
CA CYS A 303 -25.28 45.23 -10.58
C CYS A 303 -26.07 46.05 -11.64
N TYR A 304 -27.20 46.64 -11.23
CA TYR A 304 -27.85 47.77 -11.93
C TYR A 304 -27.62 49.13 -11.23
N GLU A 305 -26.90 49.20 -10.11
CA GLU A 305 -26.69 50.46 -9.39
C GLU A 305 -25.21 50.84 -9.20
N LYS A 306 -24.91 52.07 -9.60
CA LYS A 306 -23.60 52.72 -9.60
C LYS A 306 -23.07 52.93 -8.17
N ASN A 307 -21.89 52.38 -7.87
CA ASN A 307 -20.72 53.15 -7.43
C ASN A 307 -19.50 52.25 -7.13
N SER A 308 -18.38 52.54 -7.81
CA SER A 308 -17.02 52.01 -7.61
C SER A 308 -16.83 50.51 -7.89
N ILE A 309 -16.67 50.21 -9.18
CA ILE A 309 -16.30 48.91 -9.74
C ILE A 309 -14.84 48.62 -9.39
N ILE A 310 -14.58 47.52 -8.69
CA ILE A 310 -13.23 47.01 -8.50
C ILE A 310 -13.28 45.51 -8.73
N ASP A 311 -12.90 45.11 -9.94
CA ASP A 311 -12.79 43.72 -10.36
C ASP A 311 -11.37 43.19 -10.09
N TYR A 312 -11.23 41.88 -9.85
CA TYR A 312 -10.02 41.33 -9.25
C TYR A 312 -9.40 40.17 -10.05
N PHE A 313 -8.10 40.26 -10.38
CA PHE A 313 -7.27 39.08 -10.72
C PHE A 313 -6.65 38.52 -9.45
N SER A 314 -6.49 37.21 -9.40
CA SER A 314 -5.71 36.55 -8.35
C SER A 314 -4.30 36.28 -8.87
N ILE A 315 -3.29 36.75 -8.14
CA ILE A 315 -1.88 36.44 -8.34
C ILE A 315 -1.34 35.85 -7.05
N THR A 316 -0.92 34.59 -7.09
CA THR A 316 -0.40 33.88 -5.92
C THR A 316 1.09 33.59 -6.14
N PRO A 317 2.01 34.17 -5.35
CA PRO A 317 3.42 33.75 -5.33
C PRO A 317 3.54 32.33 -4.77
N LEU A 318 4.29 31.46 -5.43
CA LEU A 318 4.47 30.07 -5.03
C LEU A 318 5.95 29.67 -5.01
N LYS A 319 6.24 28.66 -4.17
CA LYS A 319 7.54 28.01 -4.05
C LYS A 319 7.50 26.65 -4.74
N ALA A 320 8.53 26.31 -5.51
CA ALA A 320 8.67 25.01 -6.16
C ALA A 320 9.33 24.00 -5.22
N ASN A 321 8.70 23.85 -4.06
CA ASN A 321 9.09 23.03 -2.94
C ASN A 321 7.79 22.49 -2.34
N PHE A 322 7.87 21.44 -1.55
CA PHE A 322 6.83 21.17 -0.57
C PHE A 322 6.59 22.43 0.27
N MET A 323 5.32 22.84 0.36
CA MET A 323 4.93 23.84 1.34
C MET A 323 5.11 23.20 2.71
N HIS A 324 6.24 23.48 3.36
CA HIS A 324 6.40 23.14 4.76
C HIS A 324 5.32 23.90 5.54
N GLY A 325 4.62 23.22 6.47
CA GLY A 325 3.61 23.87 7.31
C GLY A 325 4.17 25.13 7.98
N PRO A 326 3.31 26.13 8.31
CA PRO A 326 3.73 27.38 8.94
C PRO A 326 4.69 27.07 10.10
N GLY A 327 5.93 27.53 9.94
CA GLY A 327 7.08 26.94 10.60
C GLY A 327 7.13 27.18 12.10
N GLU A 328 6.61 26.22 12.86
CA GLU A 328 7.10 25.84 14.19
C GLU A 328 7.97 24.56 14.15
N TRP A 329 8.10 23.88 12.99
CA TRP A 329 8.72 22.54 12.86
C TRP A 329 10.03 22.51 12.06
N ASN A 330 10.33 23.59 11.33
CA ASN A 330 11.52 23.68 10.47
C ASN A 330 12.72 24.23 11.25
N GLN A 331 13.87 23.53 11.17
CA GLN A 331 15.10 23.84 11.91
C GLN A 331 14.94 23.87 13.44
N GLN A 332 13.81 23.37 13.95
CA GLN A 332 13.64 22.95 15.34
C GLN A 332 13.92 21.44 15.38
N GLU A 333 14.59 20.97 16.42
CA GLU A 333 14.52 19.56 16.80
C GLU A 333 13.03 19.24 16.98
N LEU A 334 12.52 18.20 16.32
CA LEU A 334 11.17 17.70 16.59
C LEU A 334 11.12 17.41 18.09
N LYS A 335 10.47 18.27 18.87
CA LYS A 335 10.31 18.09 20.30
C LYS A 335 9.27 17.01 20.52
N LEU A 336 9.75 15.79 20.47
CA LEU A 336 9.24 14.67 21.25
C LEU A 336 9.40 15.12 22.72
N ASP A 337 8.34 15.16 23.52
CA ASP A 337 8.41 15.75 24.85
C ASP A 337 9.44 14.97 25.71
N SER A 338 10.58 15.62 25.95
CA SER A 338 11.37 15.42 27.15
C SER A 338 11.00 16.58 28.08
N GLY A 339 10.21 16.34 29.13
CA GLY A 339 9.81 17.43 30.01
C GLY A 339 10.98 18.24 30.60
N SER A 340 10.72 19.55 30.83
CA SER A 340 11.35 20.49 31.81
C SER A 340 12.40 21.51 31.24
N GLU A 341 12.46 22.82 31.52
CA GLU A 341 12.52 23.56 32.82
C GLU A 341 12.45 25.13 32.69
N ALA A 342 11.94 25.77 33.76
CA ALA A 342 12.36 27.03 34.43
C ALA A 342 12.61 28.38 33.70
N SER A 343 11.78 29.37 34.05
CA SER A 343 12.22 30.72 34.49
C SER A 343 11.22 31.17 35.56
N GLN A 344 11.54 31.61 36.78
CA GLN A 344 12.73 32.21 37.35
C GLN A 344 12.85 31.85 38.83
N ILE A 345 14.08 31.98 39.35
CA ILE A 345 14.45 31.86 40.77
C ILE A 345 13.50 32.67 41.66
N LYS A 346 12.79 31.99 42.59
CA LYS A 346 12.90 32.21 44.05
C LYS A 346 11.95 31.32 44.87
N GLN A 347 12.57 30.66 45.85
CA GLN A 347 12.04 30.21 47.15
C GLN A 347 11.26 28.87 47.25
N GLU A 348 12.05 27.85 47.63
CA GLU A 348 11.91 27.10 48.89
C GLU A 348 10.73 26.11 49.11
N VAL A 349 11.12 24.81 49.23
CA VAL A 349 10.68 23.78 50.21
C VAL A 349 9.94 22.52 49.68
N ALA A 350 10.63 21.38 49.88
CA ALA A 350 10.19 20.00 50.23
C ALA A 350 9.76 18.95 49.17
N LEU A 351 10.73 18.05 48.87
CA LEU A 351 10.67 16.56 48.91
C LEU A 351 9.35 15.83 48.57
N ARG A 352 9.39 14.96 47.54
CA ARG A 352 8.91 13.55 47.58
C ARG A 352 9.21 12.76 46.28
N GLN A 353 9.72 11.54 46.45
CA GLN A 353 10.07 10.53 45.41
C GLN A 353 8.83 9.74 44.91
N LYS A 354 8.79 9.36 43.62
CA LYS A 354 8.01 8.22 43.07
C LYS A 354 8.63 7.73 41.74
N SER A 355 8.77 6.41 41.58
CA SER A 355 9.36 5.69 40.43
C SER A 355 8.45 5.68 39.18
N PRO A 356 8.96 5.52 37.94
CA PRO A 356 8.14 5.51 36.72
C PRO A 356 7.47 4.15 36.44
N SER A 357 6.22 4.16 35.97
CA SER A 357 5.41 2.99 35.55
C SER A 357 5.42 2.83 34.01
N ILE A 358 5.59 1.61 33.51
CA ILE A 358 5.54 1.24 32.08
C ILE A 358 4.07 1.17 31.62
N GLN A 359 3.75 1.72 30.46
CA GLN A 359 2.39 1.68 29.89
C GLN A 359 2.27 0.45 28.97
N ALA A 360 1.34 -0.46 29.25
CA ALA A 360 1.15 -1.69 28.47
C ALA A 360 -0.22 -1.70 27.79
N VAL A 361 -0.24 -1.51 26.47
CA VAL A 361 -1.43 -1.63 25.64
C VAL A 361 -1.58 -3.09 25.23
N ILE A 362 -2.54 -3.79 25.83
CA ILE A 362 -2.79 -5.22 25.60
C ILE A 362 -4.21 -5.38 25.04
N SER A 363 -4.31 -5.31 23.71
CA SER A 363 -5.57 -5.43 22.96
C SER A 363 -5.36 -6.40 21.81
N TYR A 364 -5.35 -7.69 22.15
CA TYR A 364 -5.03 -8.77 21.21
C TYR A 364 -6.26 -9.24 20.42
N GLU A 365 -7.45 -8.71 20.75
CA GLU A 365 -8.76 -8.98 20.11
C GLU A 365 -9.20 -10.46 20.10
N ASP A 366 -8.44 -11.34 20.78
CA ASP A 366 -8.76 -12.74 20.96
C ASP A 366 -9.24 -13.02 22.40
N SER A 367 -10.49 -13.49 22.51
CA SER A 367 -11.15 -13.79 23.77
C SER A 367 -10.51 -14.93 24.59
N TYR A 368 -9.68 -15.78 23.97
CA TYR A 368 -8.92 -16.84 24.63
C TYR A 368 -7.52 -16.37 25.07
N VAL A 369 -6.81 -15.63 24.21
CA VAL A 369 -5.39 -15.27 24.43
C VAL A 369 -5.23 -14.04 25.31
N GLN A 370 -6.04 -13.00 25.15
CA GLN A 370 -5.88 -11.75 25.90
C GLN A 370 -5.94 -11.96 27.43
N PRO A 371 -6.89 -12.75 27.99
CA PRO A 371 -6.90 -13.05 29.43
C PRO A 371 -5.64 -13.78 29.91
N LEU A 372 -5.04 -14.61 29.06
CA LEU A 372 -3.82 -15.36 29.38
C LEU A 372 -2.59 -14.45 29.46
N ILE A 373 -2.47 -13.49 28.53
CA ILE A 373 -1.40 -12.48 28.56
C ILE A 373 -1.50 -11.65 29.84
N LEU A 374 -2.70 -11.17 30.18
CA LEU A 374 -2.95 -10.38 31.39
C LEU A 374 -2.64 -11.18 32.67
N SER A 375 -3.04 -12.46 32.71
CA SER A 375 -2.73 -13.34 33.83
C SER A 375 -1.22 -13.59 33.98
N ALA A 376 -0.51 -13.80 32.86
CA ALA A 376 0.94 -13.98 32.86
C ALA A 376 1.68 -12.71 33.34
N LEU A 377 1.26 -11.54 32.89
CA LEU A 377 1.81 -10.23 33.31
C LEU A 377 1.66 -10.02 34.83
N ASN A 378 0.45 -10.23 35.35
CA ASN A 378 0.16 -10.07 36.79
C ASN A 378 0.87 -11.11 37.67
N SER A 379 1.08 -12.33 37.15
CA SER A 379 1.82 -13.39 37.85
C SER A 379 3.31 -13.09 37.93
N LEU A 380 3.91 -12.55 36.85
CA LEU A 380 5.36 -12.34 36.76
C LEU A 380 5.83 -11.08 37.47
N PHE A 381 5.06 -9.99 37.41
CA PHE A 381 5.50 -8.67 37.86
C PHE A 381 4.76 -8.15 39.10
N PRO A 382 5.42 -7.34 39.95
CA PRO A 382 4.78 -6.52 40.98
C PRO A 382 3.69 -5.58 40.45
N GLU A 383 2.64 -5.41 41.25
CA GLU A 383 1.63 -4.38 41.00
C GLU A 383 2.29 -3.00 40.96
N GLY A 384 1.98 -2.22 39.92
CA GLY A 384 2.50 -0.88 39.73
C GLY A 384 3.72 -0.76 38.80
N ILE A 385 4.28 -1.86 38.29
CA ILE A 385 5.29 -1.81 37.22
C ILE A 385 4.65 -1.49 35.87
N PHE A 386 3.61 -2.24 35.51
CA PHE A 386 2.85 -2.05 34.28
C PHE A 386 1.50 -1.40 34.58
N ASN A 387 1.19 -0.32 33.87
CA ASN A 387 -0.15 0.26 33.79
C ASN A 387 -0.82 -0.27 32.54
N VAL A 388 -1.81 -1.15 32.70
CA VAL A 388 -2.38 -1.92 31.59
C VAL A 388 -3.60 -1.21 31.01
N ILE A 389 -3.65 -1.11 29.69
CA ILE A 389 -4.75 -0.57 28.89
C ILE A 389 -5.26 -1.71 28.00
N THR A 390 -6.51 -2.13 28.17
CA THR A 390 -7.09 -3.30 27.48
C THR A 390 -8.06 -2.96 26.34
N GLU A 391 -8.51 -1.71 26.27
CA GLU A 391 -9.48 -1.23 25.29
C GLU A 391 -8.85 -0.08 24.49
N VAL A 392 -8.81 -0.24 23.18
CA VAL A 392 -8.37 0.79 22.22
C VAL A 392 -9.63 1.29 21.48
N PRO A 393 -9.91 2.61 21.44
CA PRO A 393 -11.08 3.12 20.73
C PRO A 393 -11.01 2.80 19.23
N GLU A 394 -12.11 2.34 18.62
CA GLU A 394 -12.23 2.17 17.17
C GLU A 394 -12.08 3.55 16.48
N SER A 395 -10.95 3.79 15.83
CA SER A 395 -10.70 4.93 14.96
C SER A 395 -9.89 4.49 13.74
N ASP A 396 -10.16 5.10 12.58
CA ASP A 396 -9.53 4.75 11.29
C ASP A 396 -7.99 4.95 11.24
N GLU A 397 -7.37 5.47 12.30
CA GLU A 397 -5.90 5.56 12.47
C GLU A 397 -5.48 5.10 13.88
N PRO A 398 -4.48 4.21 14.02
CA PRO A 398 -3.88 3.87 15.31
C PRO A 398 -3.02 5.05 15.77
N ALA A 399 -3.50 5.86 16.71
CA ALA A 399 -2.72 6.94 17.29
C ALA A 399 -2.44 6.65 18.76
N LEU A 400 -1.32 5.97 19.06
CA LEU A 400 -0.90 5.71 20.46
C LEU A 400 -0.81 7.00 21.29
N ALA A 401 -0.49 8.13 20.64
CA ALA A 401 -0.43 9.47 21.21
C ALA A 401 -1.77 9.96 21.83
N LYS A 402 -2.91 9.36 21.48
CA LYS A 402 -4.22 9.67 22.08
C LYS A 402 -4.54 8.78 23.29
N ILE A 403 -3.91 7.61 23.39
CA ILE A 403 -4.24 6.54 24.35
C ILE A 403 -3.31 6.59 25.57
N VAL A 404 -2.04 6.91 25.35
CA VAL A 404 -1.02 6.93 26.40
C VAL A 404 -0.77 8.38 26.87
N PRO A 405 -1.10 8.73 28.12
CA PRO A 405 -1.15 10.13 28.59
C PRO A 405 0.21 10.79 28.88
N SER A 406 1.36 10.16 28.61
CA SER A 406 2.70 10.69 28.88
C SER A 406 3.81 9.99 28.08
N GLU A 407 4.91 10.66 27.68
CA GLU A 407 6.12 9.94 27.25
C GLU A 407 6.61 9.01 28.35
N GLY A 408 6.80 7.75 28.00
CA GLY A 408 7.33 6.74 28.87
C GLY A 408 7.63 5.45 28.12
N ASN A 409 8.02 4.43 28.87
CA ASN A 409 8.20 3.08 28.34
C ASN A 409 6.83 2.50 27.94
N ILE A 410 6.67 2.08 26.70
CA ILE A 410 5.42 1.60 26.11
C ILE A 410 5.60 0.18 25.57
N LEU A 411 4.73 -0.72 25.99
CA LEU A 411 4.59 -2.07 25.46
C LEU A 411 3.29 -2.15 24.64
N GLN A 412 3.38 -2.59 23.39
CA GLN A 412 2.21 -2.93 22.57
C GLN A 412 2.16 -4.44 22.37
N ILE A 413 1.06 -5.06 22.82
CA ILE A 413 0.66 -6.42 22.47
C ILE A 413 -0.73 -6.32 21.87
N VAL A 414 -0.77 -6.08 20.57
CA VAL A 414 -2.01 -5.83 19.81
C VAL A 414 -2.06 -6.65 18.53
N ALA A 415 -3.22 -6.68 17.86
CA ALA A 415 -3.36 -7.27 16.53
C ALA A 415 -2.44 -6.58 15.52
N TYR A 416 -1.96 -7.30 14.50
CA TYR A 416 -0.96 -6.78 13.55
C TYR A 416 -1.35 -5.43 12.91
N GLU A 417 -2.59 -5.31 12.43
CA GLU A 417 -3.10 -4.10 11.78
C GLU A 417 -3.29 -2.91 12.75
N ALA A 418 -3.32 -3.18 14.05
CA ALA A 418 -3.48 -2.17 15.10
C ALA A 418 -2.14 -1.69 15.69
N ILE A 419 -1.00 -2.28 15.26
CA ILE A 419 0.33 -1.84 15.69
C ILE A 419 0.65 -0.51 15.02
N ASP A 420 0.99 0.49 15.83
CA ASP A 420 1.50 1.78 15.34
C ASP A 420 3.00 1.64 15.00
N PHE A 421 3.27 1.10 13.82
CA PHE A 421 4.64 0.87 13.32
C PHE A 421 5.44 2.17 13.18
N GLU A 422 4.78 3.30 12.89
CA GLU A 422 5.41 4.61 12.74
C GLU A 422 5.86 5.17 14.10
N TYR A 423 5.01 5.07 15.13
CA TYR A 423 5.38 5.43 16.50
C TYR A 423 6.48 4.52 17.05
N ALA A 424 6.41 3.21 16.80
CA ALA A 424 7.44 2.27 17.21
C ALA A 424 8.79 2.55 16.54
N ALA A 425 8.81 2.86 15.25
CA ALA A 425 10.04 3.19 14.52
C ALA A 425 10.67 4.52 14.96
N SER A 426 9.87 5.49 15.43
CA SER A 426 10.36 6.76 15.98
C SER A 426 10.82 6.67 17.44
N HIS A 427 10.45 5.60 18.17
CA HIS A 427 10.70 5.42 19.60
C HIS A 427 11.38 4.08 19.93
N GLU A 428 12.43 3.72 19.18
CA GLU A 428 13.08 2.41 19.25
C GLU A 428 13.59 2.02 20.66
N ARG A 429 13.89 2.97 21.54
CA ARG A 429 14.41 2.68 22.89
C ARG A 429 13.35 2.59 23.97
N THR A 430 12.15 3.10 23.72
CA THR A 430 11.09 3.23 24.73
C THR A 430 9.84 2.48 24.35
N THR A 431 9.66 2.11 23.08
CA THR A 431 8.48 1.40 22.58
C THR A 431 8.84 0.01 22.08
N LEU A 432 8.22 -1.01 22.67
CA LEU A 432 8.34 -2.41 22.26
C LEU A 432 7.03 -2.91 21.62
N ILE A 433 7.12 -3.47 20.42
CA ILE A 433 5.97 -4.03 19.67
C ILE A 433 6.05 -5.55 19.51
N ASN A 434 4.90 -6.22 19.37
CA ASN A 434 4.79 -7.68 19.29
C ASN A 434 4.81 -8.28 17.87
N SER A 435 5.29 -7.53 16.86
CA SER A 435 5.48 -8.06 15.50
C SER A 435 6.57 -7.30 14.71
N TYR A 436 7.29 -7.98 13.81
CA TYR A 436 8.14 -7.32 12.83
C TYR A 436 7.34 -6.85 11.63
N MET A 437 7.61 -5.64 11.12
CA MET A 437 6.88 -5.05 9.99
C MET A 437 7.00 -5.87 8.69
N ILE A 438 8.20 -6.34 8.35
CA ILE A 438 8.46 -7.11 7.12
C ILE A 438 8.90 -8.52 7.51
N ARG A 439 8.02 -9.51 7.32
CA ARG A 439 8.26 -10.91 7.73
C ARG A 439 7.82 -11.97 6.72
N LYS A 440 7.47 -11.55 5.50
CA LYS A 440 6.92 -12.42 4.44
C LYS A 440 7.86 -13.58 4.05
N ALA A 441 9.18 -13.45 4.27
CA ALA A 441 10.13 -14.53 3.97
C ALA A 441 9.84 -15.84 4.71
N LEU A 442 9.25 -15.75 5.90
CA LEU A 442 8.95 -16.92 6.75
C LEU A 442 7.49 -17.36 6.61
N ILE A 443 6.56 -16.41 6.65
CA ILE A 443 5.14 -16.70 6.85
C ILE A 443 4.36 -17.02 5.56
N ARG A 444 4.98 -16.83 4.40
CA ARG A 444 4.37 -17.17 3.10
C ARG A 444 5.11 -18.35 2.49
N LYS A 445 4.38 -19.41 2.15
CA LYS A 445 4.94 -20.71 1.73
C LYS A 445 5.92 -20.62 0.55
N HIS A 446 5.59 -19.83 -0.48
CA HIS A 446 6.48 -19.63 -1.62
C HIS A 446 7.79 -18.93 -1.21
N PHE A 447 7.72 -17.84 -0.44
CA PHE A 447 8.91 -17.14 0.04
C PHE A 447 9.74 -17.98 1.04
N LEU A 448 9.10 -18.84 1.84
CA LEU A 448 9.79 -19.79 2.72
C LEU A 448 10.62 -20.78 1.89
N SER A 449 10.04 -21.35 0.82
CA SER A 449 10.74 -22.23 -0.11
C SER A 449 11.94 -21.52 -0.75
N THR A 450 11.74 -20.31 -1.30
CA THR A 450 12.82 -19.51 -1.87
C THR A 450 13.93 -19.17 -0.87
N THR A 451 13.57 -18.92 0.40
CA THR A 451 14.54 -18.64 1.47
C THR A 451 15.46 -19.83 1.70
N VAL A 452 14.90 -21.04 1.73
CA VAL A 452 15.66 -22.29 1.87
C VAL A 452 16.57 -22.51 0.67
N ASP A 453 16.05 -22.35 -0.55
CA ASP A 453 16.83 -22.55 -1.79
C ASP A 453 18.04 -21.61 -1.84
N HIS A 454 17.85 -20.32 -1.54
CA HIS A 454 18.94 -19.34 -1.50
C HIS A 454 19.98 -19.64 -0.42
N TRP A 455 19.55 -20.19 0.71
CA TRP A 455 20.46 -20.54 1.81
C TRP A 455 21.24 -21.81 1.52
N VAL A 456 20.56 -22.89 1.17
CA VAL A 456 21.17 -24.21 0.88
C VAL A 456 22.12 -24.13 -0.31
N ALA A 457 21.82 -23.31 -1.33
CA ALA A 457 22.75 -23.07 -2.45
C ALA A 457 24.12 -22.52 -1.99
N LYS A 458 24.16 -21.78 -0.88
CA LYS A 458 25.40 -21.23 -0.28
C LYS A 458 25.93 -22.09 0.86
N HIS A 459 25.06 -22.87 1.49
CA HIS A 459 25.33 -23.72 2.64
C HIS A 459 24.82 -25.15 2.38
N PRO A 460 25.49 -25.95 1.53
CA PRO A 460 24.99 -27.28 1.14
C PRO A 460 24.90 -28.29 2.29
N GLU A 461 25.66 -28.07 3.37
CA GLU A 461 25.65 -28.89 4.59
C GLU A 461 24.59 -28.43 5.61
N SER A 462 23.75 -27.46 5.25
CA SER A 462 22.66 -26.93 6.09
C SER A 462 21.65 -28.01 6.46
N VAL A 463 21.16 -28.00 7.71
CA VAL A 463 20.08 -28.91 8.13
C VAL A 463 18.78 -28.64 7.36
N LEU A 464 18.60 -27.43 6.82
CA LEU A 464 17.42 -27.06 6.04
C LEU A 464 17.27 -27.89 4.76
N ALA A 465 18.39 -28.38 4.19
CA ALA A 465 18.38 -29.24 3.01
C ALA A 465 17.74 -30.62 3.27
N SER A 466 17.73 -31.07 4.53
CA SER A 466 17.25 -32.40 4.94
C SER A 466 16.02 -32.37 5.83
N HIS A 467 15.55 -31.19 6.25
CA HIS A 467 14.42 -31.02 7.16
C HIS A 467 13.32 -30.10 6.60
N ILE A 468 13.42 -29.69 5.34
CA ILE A 468 12.37 -28.94 4.63
C ILE A 468 12.19 -29.56 3.25
N LYS A 469 10.94 -29.85 2.86
CA LYS A 469 10.64 -30.29 1.49
C LYS A 469 10.48 -29.07 0.60
N ARG A 470 11.35 -28.97 -0.41
CA ARG A 470 11.29 -27.96 -1.47
C ARG A 470 9.91 -28.00 -2.12
N SER A 471 9.30 -26.83 -2.28
CA SER A 471 7.96 -26.70 -2.87
C SER A 471 8.05 -25.91 -4.17
N GLU A 472 7.28 -26.33 -5.17
CA GLU A 472 7.16 -25.66 -6.46
C GLU A 472 5.89 -24.80 -6.45
N ALA A 473 6.04 -23.52 -6.80
CA ALA A 473 4.93 -22.59 -6.93
C ALA A 473 4.68 -22.30 -8.41
N PHE A 474 3.42 -22.32 -8.82
CA PHE A 474 3.03 -22.07 -10.20
C PHE A 474 1.66 -21.39 -10.26
N GLU A 475 1.37 -20.78 -11.40
CA GLU A 475 0.14 -20.03 -11.64
C GLU A 475 -0.65 -20.64 -12.77
N VAL A 476 -1.95 -20.87 -12.56
CA VAL A 476 -2.85 -21.50 -13.54
C VAL A 476 -4.09 -20.63 -13.66
N ASP A 477 -4.36 -20.13 -14.85
CA ASP A 477 -5.59 -19.36 -15.14
C ASP A 477 -6.77 -20.29 -15.49
N PHE A 478 -6.53 -21.35 -16.27
CA PHE A 478 -7.50 -22.39 -16.63
C PHE A 478 -6.85 -23.78 -16.65
N ALA A 479 -7.61 -24.83 -16.36
CA ALA A 479 -7.14 -26.22 -16.30
C ALA A 479 -6.50 -26.67 -17.61
N GLU A 480 -7.01 -26.22 -18.75
CA GLU A 480 -6.44 -26.55 -20.08
C GLU A 480 -5.00 -26.05 -20.30
N PHE A 481 -4.54 -25.07 -19.50
CA PHE A 481 -3.18 -24.52 -19.57
C PHE A 481 -2.26 -25.03 -18.45
N LEU A 482 -2.66 -26.06 -17.70
CA LEU A 482 -1.85 -26.61 -16.61
C LEU A 482 -0.46 -27.08 -17.11
N ASP A 483 -0.39 -27.71 -18.28
CA ASP A 483 0.87 -28.13 -18.89
C ASP A 483 1.84 -26.96 -19.11
N ASP A 484 1.32 -25.80 -19.55
CA ASP A 484 2.11 -24.60 -19.80
C ASP A 484 2.56 -23.96 -18.48
N ALA A 485 1.70 -23.94 -17.46
CA ALA A 485 2.00 -23.43 -16.13
C ALA A 485 3.12 -24.22 -15.42
N LEU A 486 3.20 -25.53 -15.69
CA LEU A 486 4.19 -26.42 -15.08
C LEU A 486 5.53 -26.45 -15.83
N VAL A 487 5.70 -25.70 -16.91
CA VAL A 487 6.97 -25.63 -17.67
C VAL A 487 8.15 -25.25 -16.77
N GLU A 488 7.94 -24.37 -15.80
CA GLU A 488 8.99 -23.90 -14.88
C GLU A 488 9.13 -24.78 -13.61
N ALA A 489 8.20 -25.70 -13.36
CA ALA A 489 8.19 -26.62 -12.23
C ALA A 489 8.94 -27.93 -12.53
N PHE A 490 10.24 -27.82 -12.83
CA PHE A 490 11.07 -28.93 -13.31
C PHE A 490 11.10 -30.15 -12.39
N ASP A 491 11.29 -29.96 -11.08
CA ASP A 491 11.38 -31.06 -10.11
C ASP A 491 10.06 -31.84 -10.01
N LEU A 492 8.93 -31.12 -10.09
CA LEU A 492 7.60 -31.71 -10.06
C LEU A 492 7.36 -32.59 -11.29
N ARG A 493 7.67 -32.06 -12.48
CA ARG A 493 7.55 -32.80 -13.74
C ARG A 493 8.45 -34.03 -13.76
N GLU A 494 9.72 -33.89 -13.37
CA GLU A 494 10.65 -35.01 -13.31
C GLU A 494 10.16 -36.10 -12.35
N SER A 495 9.61 -35.72 -11.19
CA SER A 495 9.03 -36.67 -10.23
C SER A 495 7.85 -37.44 -10.84
N MET A 496 6.94 -36.76 -11.54
CA MET A 496 5.81 -37.42 -12.23
C MET A 496 6.27 -38.35 -13.36
N GLU A 497 7.27 -37.94 -14.16
CA GLU A 497 7.87 -38.79 -15.19
C GLU A 497 8.56 -40.04 -14.61
N ARG A 498 9.20 -39.93 -13.43
CA ARG A 498 9.75 -41.08 -12.71
C ARG A 498 8.65 -42.02 -12.22
N ASN A 499 7.53 -41.47 -11.73
CA ASN A 499 6.39 -42.25 -11.27
C ASN A 499 5.73 -43.08 -12.39
N GLU A 500 5.75 -42.60 -13.63
CA GLU A 500 5.27 -43.36 -14.80
C GLU A 500 6.07 -44.65 -15.05
N GLN A 501 7.35 -44.64 -14.68
CA GLN A 501 8.24 -45.80 -14.84
C GLN A 501 8.10 -46.82 -13.69
N GLN A 502 7.35 -46.47 -12.64
CA GLN A 502 7.14 -47.33 -11.47
C GLN A 502 5.84 -48.12 -11.61
N SER A 503 5.98 -49.44 -11.63
CA SER A 503 4.84 -50.37 -11.77
C SER A 503 4.09 -50.65 -10.46
N ASN A 504 4.70 -50.33 -9.31
CA ASN A 504 4.10 -50.51 -8.00
C ASN A 504 3.64 -49.15 -7.43
N PRO A 505 2.34 -48.93 -7.20
CA PRO A 505 1.80 -47.67 -6.68
C PRO A 505 2.39 -47.23 -5.33
N LYS A 506 2.95 -48.16 -4.55
CA LYS A 506 3.57 -47.90 -3.25
C LYS A 506 4.95 -47.26 -3.34
N ASP A 507 5.60 -47.37 -4.49
CA ASP A 507 6.94 -46.83 -4.71
C ASP A 507 6.90 -45.42 -5.33
N LYS A 508 5.70 -44.91 -5.65
CA LYS A 508 5.46 -43.58 -6.21
C LYS A 508 5.77 -42.46 -5.22
N GLU A 509 6.38 -41.40 -5.73
CA GLU A 509 6.54 -40.13 -5.02
C GLU A 509 5.23 -39.36 -5.04
N TRP A 510 4.67 -39.06 -3.87
CA TRP A 510 3.41 -38.32 -3.75
C TRP A 510 3.66 -36.85 -3.51
N TRP A 511 2.79 -36.01 -4.05
CA TRP A 511 2.79 -34.56 -3.88
C TRP A 511 1.47 -34.11 -3.27
N ILE A 512 1.53 -33.01 -2.51
CA ILE A 512 0.38 -32.33 -1.93
C ILE A 512 0.21 -30.98 -2.61
N LEU A 513 -0.92 -30.78 -3.27
CA LEU A 513 -1.33 -29.52 -3.87
C LEU A 513 -2.01 -28.66 -2.82
N LYS A 514 -1.59 -27.40 -2.70
CA LYS A 514 -2.15 -26.42 -1.77
C LYS A 514 -2.51 -25.14 -2.54
N PRO A 515 -3.78 -24.69 -2.52
CA PRO A 515 -4.15 -23.40 -3.09
C PRO A 515 -3.54 -22.25 -2.28
N GLY A 516 -3.08 -21.19 -2.95
CA GLY A 516 -2.36 -20.07 -2.32
C GLY A 516 -3.22 -19.15 -1.45
N MET A 517 -4.55 -19.19 -1.62
CA MET A 517 -5.53 -18.35 -0.90
C MET A 517 -6.74 -19.13 -0.37
N SER A 518 -6.62 -20.44 -0.13
CA SER A 518 -7.68 -21.19 0.54
C SER A 518 -7.56 -21.13 2.07
N ASP A 519 -8.68 -20.86 2.74
CA ASP A 519 -8.74 -20.89 4.20
C ASP A 519 -8.84 -22.34 4.70
N ARG A 520 -8.26 -22.59 5.89
CA ARG A 520 -8.48 -23.80 6.71
C ARG A 520 -8.14 -25.15 6.07
N GLY A 521 -7.43 -25.18 4.95
CA GLY A 521 -7.05 -26.41 4.25
C GLY A 521 -8.06 -26.91 3.21
N GLN A 522 -9.04 -26.06 2.84
CA GLN A 522 -9.92 -26.33 1.70
C GLN A 522 -9.11 -26.40 0.40
N GLY A 523 -9.48 -27.31 -0.51
CA GLY A 523 -8.82 -27.50 -1.81
C GLY A 523 -7.46 -28.19 -1.76
N ILE A 524 -7.06 -28.75 -0.61
CA ILE A 524 -5.85 -29.58 -0.55
C ILE A 524 -6.16 -30.95 -1.17
N ARG A 525 -5.29 -31.38 -2.10
CA ARG A 525 -5.40 -32.67 -2.79
C ARG A 525 -4.03 -33.34 -2.88
N LEU A 526 -4.01 -34.67 -2.89
CA LEU A 526 -2.80 -35.45 -3.14
C LEU A 526 -2.80 -35.95 -4.58
N PHE A 527 -1.63 -36.00 -5.20
CA PHE A 527 -1.45 -36.52 -6.55
C PHE A 527 -0.06 -37.13 -6.72
N SER A 528 0.07 -37.99 -7.72
CA SER A 528 1.31 -38.69 -8.07
C SER A 528 1.60 -38.68 -9.58
N SER A 529 0.63 -38.31 -10.42
CA SER A 529 0.78 -38.20 -11.87
C SER A 529 0.19 -36.90 -12.43
N MET A 530 0.56 -36.57 -13.66
CA MET A 530 -0.01 -35.42 -14.38
C MET A 530 -1.51 -35.59 -14.59
N ASP A 531 -1.97 -36.78 -14.96
CA ASP A 531 -3.40 -37.07 -15.13
C ASP A 531 -4.19 -36.85 -13.83
N GLU A 532 -3.65 -37.26 -12.68
CA GLU A 532 -4.28 -37.03 -11.37
C GLU A 532 -4.34 -35.54 -11.04
N LEU A 533 -3.29 -34.77 -11.37
CA LEU A 533 -3.27 -33.33 -11.17
C LEU A 533 -4.25 -32.61 -12.11
N GLN A 534 -4.30 -32.98 -13.39
CA GLN A 534 -5.23 -32.43 -14.38
C GLN A 534 -6.68 -32.66 -13.94
N ASN A 535 -7.02 -33.89 -13.54
CA ASN A 535 -8.36 -34.21 -13.04
C ASN A 535 -8.76 -33.35 -11.83
N ILE A 536 -7.82 -32.98 -10.94
CA ILE A 536 -8.11 -32.08 -9.81
C ILE A 536 -8.55 -30.70 -10.31
N PHE A 537 -7.89 -30.16 -11.33
CA PHE A 537 -8.23 -28.87 -11.92
C PHE A 537 -9.50 -28.93 -12.78
N ASP A 538 -9.73 -30.01 -13.52
CA ASP A 538 -10.93 -30.20 -14.33
C ASP A 538 -12.19 -30.28 -13.44
N LEU A 539 -12.15 -31.05 -12.35
CA LEU A 539 -13.26 -31.13 -11.38
C LEU A 539 -13.59 -29.76 -10.78
N TRP A 540 -12.55 -28.97 -10.51
CA TRP A 540 -12.67 -27.62 -10.02
C TRP A 540 -13.30 -26.63 -11.00
N GLU A 541 -13.18 -26.88 -12.32
CA GLU A 541 -13.87 -26.10 -13.35
C GLU A 541 -15.29 -26.59 -13.61
N GLU A 542 -15.54 -27.91 -13.57
CA GLU A 542 -16.87 -28.52 -13.76
C GLU A 542 -17.87 -28.16 -12.65
N ASP A 543 -17.40 -27.89 -11.42
CA ASP A 543 -18.23 -27.43 -10.31
C ASP A 543 -18.68 -25.94 -10.45
N GLN A 544 -18.30 -25.24 -11.54
CA GLN A 544 -18.79 -23.90 -11.84
C GLN A 544 -20.11 -23.96 -12.64
N PRO A 545 -21.17 -23.25 -12.21
CA PRO A 545 -22.39 -23.17 -13.02
C PRO A 545 -22.11 -22.39 -14.31
N ASP A 546 -22.33 -23.03 -15.46
CA ASP A 546 -22.29 -22.40 -16.79
C ASP A 546 -23.23 -21.18 -16.82
N THR A 547 -22.68 -19.98 -17.04
CA THR A 547 -23.45 -18.72 -17.15
C THR A 547 -24.11 -18.50 -18.51
N ASP A 548 -24.31 -19.55 -19.31
CA ASP A 548 -24.81 -19.45 -20.69
C ASP A 548 -26.14 -20.20 -20.96
N ASP A 549 -26.86 -20.65 -19.93
CA ASP A 549 -28.23 -21.17 -20.12
C ASP A 549 -29.30 -20.24 -19.50
N GLU A 550 -30.27 -19.94 -20.35
CA GLU A 550 -31.40 -19.03 -20.14
C GLU A 550 -32.23 -19.36 -18.89
N GLU A 551 -32.85 -18.31 -18.33
CA GLU A 551 -33.85 -18.30 -17.27
C GLU A 551 -34.72 -19.58 -17.18
N GLU A 552 -34.39 -20.52 -16.29
CA GLU A 552 -35.39 -21.43 -15.71
C GLU A 552 -35.19 -21.56 -14.19
N ASP A 553 -36.26 -21.24 -13.46
CA ASP A 553 -36.43 -21.38 -12.01
C ASP A 553 -36.04 -22.80 -11.54
N VAL A 554 -34.84 -22.95 -10.97
CA VAL A 554 -34.49 -24.13 -10.17
C VAL A 554 -34.55 -23.76 -8.69
N ALA A 555 -35.50 -24.41 -8.00
CA ALA A 555 -35.84 -24.19 -6.61
C ALA A 555 -34.65 -24.33 -5.66
N GLU A 556 -34.65 -23.51 -4.61
CA GLU A 556 -33.81 -23.61 -3.42
C GLU A 556 -33.62 -25.06 -2.99
N GLN A 557 -32.43 -25.61 -3.27
CA GLN A 557 -31.87 -26.73 -2.53
C GLN A 557 -30.66 -26.17 -1.77
N ASP A 558 -30.77 -26.20 -0.44
CA ASP A 558 -29.63 -26.13 0.47
C ASP A 558 -28.70 -27.31 0.13
N ASP A 559 -27.72 -27.07 -0.74
CA ASP A 559 -26.60 -27.99 -0.92
C ASP A 559 -25.40 -27.45 -0.15
N ASP A 560 -25.00 -28.19 0.87
CA ASP A 560 -23.83 -28.00 1.74
C ASP A 560 -22.55 -28.43 0.95
N GLY A 561 -22.49 -28.02 -0.32
CA GLY A 561 -21.54 -28.48 -1.32
C GLY A 561 -20.27 -27.62 -1.34
N ASP A 562 -19.14 -28.30 -1.33
CA ASP A 562 -17.75 -27.85 -1.22
C ASP A 562 -17.25 -27.08 -2.47
N ASN A 563 -18.04 -26.14 -3.00
CA ASN A 563 -17.72 -25.41 -4.23
C ASN A 563 -16.72 -24.28 -3.97
N ILE A 564 -15.45 -24.62 -4.12
CA ILE A 564 -14.35 -23.68 -4.23
C ILE A 564 -14.54 -22.93 -5.56
N MET A 565 -14.81 -21.61 -5.53
CA MET A 565 -14.80 -20.78 -6.73
C MET A 565 -13.37 -20.64 -7.26
N THR A 566 -13.00 -21.54 -8.18
CA THR A 566 -11.66 -21.71 -8.74
C THR A 566 -11.24 -20.55 -9.64
N SER A 567 -12.18 -19.77 -10.17
CA SER A 567 -11.93 -18.51 -10.90
C SER A 567 -11.19 -17.42 -10.08
N HIS A 568 -11.10 -17.58 -8.75
CA HIS A 568 -10.35 -16.67 -7.86
C HIS A 568 -8.99 -17.20 -7.38
N LEU A 569 -8.66 -18.48 -7.62
CA LEU A 569 -7.43 -19.12 -7.15
C LEU A 569 -6.45 -19.31 -8.30
N ARG A 570 -5.57 -18.32 -8.52
CA ARG A 570 -4.56 -18.38 -9.60
C ARG A 570 -3.21 -18.94 -9.17
N HIS A 571 -2.91 -18.98 -7.87
CA HIS A 571 -1.60 -19.39 -7.36
C HIS A 571 -1.68 -20.70 -6.60
N PHE A 572 -0.83 -21.65 -6.95
CA PHE A 572 -0.76 -22.97 -6.32
C PHE A 572 0.65 -23.28 -5.84
N VAL A 573 0.74 -24.12 -4.81
CA VAL A 573 2.01 -24.67 -4.32
C VAL A 573 1.89 -26.19 -4.26
N ALA A 574 2.75 -26.89 -5.00
CA ALA A 574 2.95 -28.32 -4.91
C ALA A 574 4.17 -28.61 -4.02
N GLN A 575 3.98 -29.45 -3.01
CA GLN A 575 5.05 -29.86 -2.10
C GLN A 575 5.15 -31.39 -2.07
N PRO A 576 6.35 -32.00 -2.01
CA PRO A 576 6.50 -33.42 -1.79
C PRO A 576 5.80 -33.83 -0.49
N TYR A 577 4.94 -34.82 -0.58
CA TYR A 577 4.21 -35.34 0.56
C TYR A 577 5.11 -36.25 1.41
N ILE A 578 5.17 -35.97 2.71
CA ILE A 578 5.99 -36.76 3.64
C ILE A 578 5.26 -38.06 3.96
N HIS A 579 5.76 -39.15 3.37
CA HIS A 579 5.24 -40.50 3.52
C HIS A 579 6.39 -41.50 3.68
N PRO A 580 6.29 -42.48 4.62
CA PRO A 580 5.26 -42.61 5.65
C PRO A 580 5.52 -41.70 6.88
N PRO A 581 4.48 -41.15 7.54
CA PRO A 581 4.62 -40.39 8.77
C PRO A 581 4.89 -41.29 9.99
N LEU A 582 5.42 -40.72 11.06
CA LEU A 582 5.51 -41.38 12.37
C LEU A 582 4.11 -41.61 12.93
N LEU A 583 3.82 -42.85 13.33
CA LEU A 583 2.54 -43.24 13.94
C LEU A 583 2.80 -43.71 15.37
N VAL A 584 2.24 -43.02 16.36
CA VAL A 584 2.54 -43.22 17.79
C VAL A 584 1.44 -43.92 18.57
N ASP A 585 0.19 -43.78 18.15
CA ASP A 585 -0.98 -44.36 18.83
C ASP A 585 -1.33 -45.76 18.29
N ASP A 586 -2.01 -46.57 19.12
CA ASP A 586 -2.65 -47.82 18.70
C ASP A 586 -3.65 -47.60 17.54
N GLU A 587 -4.23 -46.40 17.49
CA GLU A 587 -5.15 -45.94 16.44
C GLU A 587 -4.44 -45.53 15.14
N LYS A 588 -3.10 -45.51 15.12
CA LYS A 588 -2.27 -45.24 13.94
C LYS A 588 -2.64 -43.95 13.20
N ARG A 589 -2.94 -42.88 13.94
CA ARG A 589 -3.31 -41.56 13.39
C ARG A 589 -2.06 -40.74 13.10
N LYS A 590 -2.08 -39.99 11.98
CA LYS A 590 -1.07 -38.99 11.63
C LYS A 590 -1.17 -37.81 12.58
N PHE A 591 -0.04 -37.17 12.90
CA PHE A 591 -0.02 -35.94 13.71
C PHE A 591 1.05 -34.98 13.23
N HIS A 592 0.87 -33.67 13.48
CA HIS A 592 1.94 -32.68 13.39
C HIS A 592 2.24 -32.09 14.77
N ILE A 593 3.45 -31.56 14.92
CA ILE A 593 3.92 -30.91 16.13
C ILE A 593 3.84 -29.41 15.92
N ARG A 594 3.02 -28.72 16.72
CA ARG A 594 2.98 -27.26 16.83
C ARG A 594 3.98 -26.83 17.88
N THR A 595 4.98 -26.07 17.43
CA THR A 595 6.06 -25.51 18.26
C THR A 595 5.90 -24.00 18.35
N TYR A 596 5.87 -23.45 19.56
CA TYR A 596 5.84 -22.00 19.75
C TYR A 596 7.26 -21.43 19.79
N VAL A 597 7.48 -20.37 19.01
CA VAL A 597 8.78 -19.73 18.85
C VAL A 597 8.62 -18.24 19.13
N MET A 598 9.60 -17.65 19.81
CA MET A 598 9.70 -16.21 20.01
C MET A 598 10.99 -15.70 19.38
N CYS A 599 10.88 -14.64 18.59
CA CYS A 599 12.02 -13.87 18.14
C CYS A 599 12.06 -12.51 18.81
N THR A 600 13.24 -12.01 19.17
CA THR A 600 13.41 -10.72 19.84
C THR A 600 14.53 -9.91 19.19
N GLY A 601 14.30 -8.62 18.95
CA GLY A 601 15.32 -7.69 18.51
C GLY A 601 15.88 -8.00 17.13
N SER A 602 17.22 -8.03 17.00
CA SER A 602 17.91 -8.12 15.70
C SER A 602 19.10 -9.09 15.71
N LEU A 603 18.96 -10.41 15.89
CA LEU A 603 17.77 -11.25 16.03
C LEU A 603 18.16 -12.40 16.99
N ASP A 604 17.46 -12.52 18.12
CA ASP A 604 17.59 -13.65 19.05
C ASP A 604 16.35 -14.55 18.93
N VAL A 605 16.55 -15.85 18.75
CA VAL A 605 15.49 -16.85 18.46
C VAL A 605 15.39 -17.85 19.59
N TRP A 606 14.16 -18.08 20.06
CA TRP A 606 13.84 -18.92 21.21
C TRP A 606 12.76 -19.93 20.87
N VAL A 607 12.98 -21.20 21.19
CA VAL A 607 12.00 -22.28 21.05
C VAL A 607 11.40 -22.60 22.41
N TYR A 608 10.09 -22.67 22.51
CA TYR A 608 9.40 -23.08 23.72
C TYR A 608 9.35 -24.61 23.82
N LYS A 609 9.80 -25.15 24.95
CA LYS A 609 9.94 -26.59 25.16
C LYS A 609 8.60 -27.33 25.11
N HIS A 610 7.52 -26.76 25.65
CA HIS A 610 6.23 -27.44 25.72
C HIS A 610 5.48 -27.32 24.39
N MET A 611 5.57 -28.37 23.58
CA MET A 611 4.97 -28.45 22.23
C MET A 611 3.67 -29.26 22.24
N LEU A 612 2.83 -29.03 21.24
CA LEU A 612 1.56 -29.75 21.05
C LEU A 612 1.67 -30.74 19.89
N ALA A 613 1.07 -31.90 20.04
CA ALA A 613 0.85 -32.87 18.97
C ALA A 613 -0.63 -32.86 18.58
N LEU A 614 -0.92 -32.51 17.33
CA LEU A 614 -2.27 -32.39 16.78
C LEU A 614 -2.51 -33.54 15.80
N PHE A 615 -3.47 -34.41 16.14
CA PHE A 615 -3.78 -35.64 15.42
C PHE A 615 -4.87 -35.43 14.36
N ALA A 616 -4.77 -36.19 13.27
CA ALA A 616 -5.83 -36.34 12.27
C ALA A 616 -7.07 -37.03 12.88
N GLY A 617 -8.23 -36.78 12.27
CA GLY A 617 -9.51 -37.31 12.75
C GLY A 617 -9.65 -38.82 12.51
N LYS A 618 -9.00 -39.33 11.46
CA LYS A 618 -9.02 -40.74 11.06
C LYS A 618 -7.62 -41.40 11.17
N PRO A 619 -7.56 -42.73 11.36
CA PRO A 619 -6.34 -43.51 11.18
C PRO A 619 -5.69 -43.25 9.82
N TYR A 620 -4.37 -43.24 9.78
CA TYR A 620 -3.62 -42.96 8.57
C TYR A 620 -3.73 -44.13 7.57
N ALA A 621 -4.16 -43.83 6.35
CA ALA A 621 -4.03 -44.70 5.20
C ALA A 621 -2.85 -44.22 4.32
N ALA A 622 -2.21 -45.11 3.57
CA ALA A 622 -1.21 -44.67 2.59
C ALA A 622 -1.92 -43.97 1.41
N PRO A 623 -1.34 -42.93 0.81
CA PRO A 623 -1.92 -42.27 -0.37
C PRO A 623 -2.20 -43.25 -1.53
N SER A 624 -1.37 -44.29 -1.69
CA SER A 624 -1.58 -45.35 -2.69
C SER A 624 -2.83 -46.19 -2.46
N ASP A 625 -3.34 -46.23 -1.23
CA ASP A 625 -4.47 -47.09 -0.84
C ASP A 625 -5.79 -46.30 -0.78
N ALA A 626 -5.76 -44.99 -0.48
CA ALA A 626 -6.94 -44.14 -0.37
C ALA A 626 -6.63 -42.65 -0.68
N PRO A 627 -6.29 -42.30 -1.93
CA PRO A 627 -5.80 -40.96 -2.29
C PRO A 627 -6.83 -39.83 -2.05
N GLU A 628 -8.12 -40.16 -2.03
CA GLU A 628 -9.24 -39.23 -1.83
C GLU A 628 -9.60 -39.01 -0.34
N ASP A 629 -9.04 -39.78 0.60
CA ASP A 629 -9.39 -39.69 2.04
C ASP A 629 -8.63 -38.55 2.75
N ILE A 630 -9.01 -37.31 2.42
CA ILE A 630 -8.41 -36.06 2.89
C ILE A 630 -8.34 -35.98 4.43
N GLU A 631 -9.35 -36.51 5.13
CA GLU A 631 -9.40 -36.51 6.60
C GLU A 631 -8.33 -37.39 7.27
N SER A 632 -7.78 -38.37 6.55
CA SER A 632 -6.65 -39.19 7.01
C SER A 632 -5.29 -38.48 6.82
N PHE A 633 -5.24 -37.50 5.92
CA PHE A 633 -4.03 -36.78 5.52
C PHE A 633 -3.88 -35.42 6.19
N LEU A 634 -4.99 -34.76 6.53
CA LEU A 634 -5.01 -33.45 7.16
C LEU A 634 -5.18 -33.55 8.68
N THR A 635 -4.32 -32.85 9.39
CA THR A 635 -4.27 -32.80 10.85
C THR A 635 -4.89 -31.52 11.43
N ASN A 636 -5.54 -30.70 10.58
CA ASN A 636 -6.14 -29.44 11.00
C ASN A 636 -7.45 -29.72 11.75
N THR A 637 -7.53 -29.22 12.99
CA THR A 637 -8.66 -29.45 13.90
C THR A 637 -9.95 -28.70 13.51
N CYS A 638 -9.88 -27.72 12.60
CA CYS A 638 -11.03 -26.90 12.19
C CYS A 638 -11.92 -27.53 11.12
N LEU A 639 -11.45 -28.57 10.42
CA LEU A 639 -12.21 -29.34 9.41
C LEU A 639 -12.87 -30.59 10.00
N GLN A 640 -12.69 -30.84 11.30
CA GLN A 640 -13.20 -32.03 11.96
C GLN A 640 -14.51 -31.67 12.67
N ASP A 641 -15.61 -32.29 12.25
CA ASP A 641 -16.90 -32.18 12.93
C ASP A 641 -16.75 -32.60 14.39
N SER A 642 -16.70 -31.58 15.26
CA SER A 642 -16.42 -31.65 16.71
C SER A 642 -15.02 -32.14 17.11
N PRO A 643 -14.23 -31.34 17.86
CA PRO A 643 -13.00 -31.83 18.47
C PRO A 643 -13.36 -32.88 19.53
N ASN A 644 -13.13 -34.15 19.23
CA ASN A 644 -13.05 -35.16 20.28
C ASN A 644 -11.96 -34.73 21.28
N GLU A 645 -12.18 -34.94 22.59
CA GLU A 645 -11.28 -34.55 23.70
C GLU A 645 -9.81 -35.06 23.59
N ASN A 646 -9.48 -35.84 22.56
CA ASN A 646 -8.25 -36.61 22.43
C ASN A 646 -7.47 -36.36 21.11
N THR A 647 -7.78 -35.29 20.38
CA THR A 647 -7.09 -34.90 19.12
C THR A 647 -5.86 -34.03 19.34
N VAL A 648 -5.72 -33.38 20.49
CA VAL A 648 -4.57 -32.54 20.83
C VAL A 648 -3.96 -33.03 22.14
N ARG A 649 -2.64 -33.28 22.13
CA ARG A 649 -1.90 -33.80 23.27
C ARG A 649 -0.58 -33.05 23.46
N ARG A 650 0.04 -33.17 24.64
CA ARG A 650 1.41 -32.67 24.83
C ARG A 650 2.37 -33.60 24.10
N PHE A 651 3.31 -33.03 23.35
CA PHE A 651 4.35 -33.83 22.66
C PHE A 651 5.13 -34.73 23.64
N TRP A 652 5.41 -34.21 24.83
CA TRP A 652 6.14 -34.95 25.85
C TRP A 652 5.36 -36.10 26.47
N ASP A 653 4.04 -36.15 26.30
CA ASP A 653 3.18 -37.23 26.78
C ASP A 653 2.98 -38.34 25.73
N LEU A 654 3.55 -38.18 24.54
CA LEU A 654 3.48 -39.20 23.49
C LEU A 654 4.20 -40.49 23.92
N PRO A 655 3.70 -41.68 23.52
CA PRO A 655 4.26 -42.98 23.87
C PRO A 655 5.55 -43.31 23.08
N LEU A 656 6.47 -42.36 23.01
CA LEU A 656 7.78 -42.46 22.39
C LEU A 656 8.86 -42.65 23.45
N SER A 657 9.99 -43.26 23.08
CA SER A 657 11.15 -43.33 23.97
C SER A 657 11.67 -41.92 24.30
N GLY A 658 12.39 -41.77 25.43
CA GLY A 658 12.97 -40.48 25.82
C GLY A 658 13.94 -39.96 24.75
N ASP A 659 14.87 -40.82 24.33
CA ASP A 659 15.89 -40.50 23.34
C ASP A 659 15.30 -40.01 22.00
N VAL A 660 14.21 -40.64 21.53
CA VAL A 660 13.54 -40.22 20.28
C VAL A 660 12.84 -38.87 20.44
N ARG A 661 12.21 -38.59 21.59
CA ARG A 661 11.58 -37.28 21.83
C ARG A 661 12.62 -36.16 21.91
N ASP A 662 13.74 -36.42 22.58
CA ASP A 662 14.83 -35.48 22.73
C ASP A 662 15.51 -35.20 21.37
N ASP A 663 15.69 -36.22 20.54
CA ASP A 663 16.25 -36.07 19.18
C ASP A 663 15.33 -35.24 18.27
N ILE A 664 14.03 -35.53 18.25
CA ILE A 664 13.04 -34.72 17.51
C ILE A 664 13.06 -33.26 17.97
N PHE A 665 13.09 -33.03 19.29
CA PHE A 665 13.17 -31.66 19.83
C PHE A 665 14.47 -30.96 19.43
N HIS A 666 15.60 -31.68 19.41
CA HIS A 666 16.88 -31.15 18.97
C HIS A 666 16.84 -30.74 17.50
N GLN A 667 16.33 -31.60 16.61
CA GLN A 667 16.14 -31.28 15.20
C GLN A 667 15.26 -30.03 15.01
N ILE A 668 14.13 -29.95 15.72
CA ILE A 668 13.25 -28.76 15.70
C ILE A 668 14.00 -27.49 16.11
N CYS A 669 14.83 -27.56 17.15
CA CYS A 669 15.64 -26.42 17.60
C CYS A 669 16.67 -25.99 16.55
N GLU A 670 17.39 -26.93 15.94
CA GLU A 670 18.40 -26.62 14.92
C GLU A 670 17.77 -26.02 13.66
N VAL A 671 16.70 -26.65 13.15
CA VAL A 671 15.96 -26.19 11.97
C VAL A 671 15.37 -24.80 12.21
N THR A 672 14.74 -24.57 13.37
CA THR A 672 14.20 -23.27 13.74
C THR A 672 15.31 -22.21 13.81
N GLY A 673 16.42 -22.53 14.47
CA GLY A 673 17.53 -21.58 14.59
C GLY A 673 18.12 -21.21 13.23
N GLU A 674 18.25 -22.16 12.31
CA GLU A 674 18.86 -21.92 10.99
C GLU A 674 17.91 -21.26 10.00
N ILE A 675 16.60 -21.58 9.98
CA ILE A 675 15.65 -20.96 9.03
C ILE A 675 15.46 -19.46 9.30
N PHE A 676 15.45 -19.05 10.58
CA PHE A 676 15.36 -17.63 10.94
C PHE A 676 16.65 -16.86 10.61
N GLU A 677 17.82 -17.49 10.76
CA GLU A 677 19.09 -16.92 10.30
C GLU A 677 19.11 -16.79 8.76
N ALA A 678 18.64 -17.82 8.06
CA ALA A 678 18.52 -17.82 6.61
C ALA A 678 17.61 -16.70 6.12
N ALA A 679 16.43 -16.52 6.72
CA ALA A 679 15.53 -15.41 6.38
C ALA A 679 16.19 -14.04 6.58
N ALA A 680 16.88 -13.84 7.71
CA ALA A 680 17.53 -12.57 8.03
C ALA A 680 18.73 -12.23 7.13
N LYS A 681 19.52 -13.24 6.72
CA LYS A 681 20.74 -13.02 5.93
C LYS A 681 20.54 -13.18 4.42
N ALA A 682 19.75 -14.15 3.99
CA ALA A 682 19.55 -14.43 2.56
C ALA A 682 18.40 -13.63 1.94
N MET A 683 17.41 -13.22 2.73
CA MET A 683 16.20 -12.54 2.24
C MET A 683 15.91 -11.20 2.98
N PRO A 684 16.89 -10.27 3.11
CA PRO A 684 16.74 -9.04 3.91
C PRO A 684 15.70 -8.03 3.38
N ILE A 685 15.24 -8.19 2.13
CA ILE A 685 14.12 -7.40 1.57
C ILE A 685 12.77 -7.95 2.06
N HIS A 686 12.71 -9.25 2.38
CA HIS A 686 11.48 -9.98 2.69
C HIS A 686 11.36 -10.35 4.19
N PHE A 687 12.45 -10.25 4.95
CA PHE A 687 12.45 -10.34 6.42
C PHE A 687 13.39 -9.29 7.01
N GLN A 688 12.85 -8.38 7.82
CA GLN A 688 13.58 -7.30 8.46
C GLN A 688 13.28 -7.29 9.96
N ALA A 689 14.25 -7.77 10.73
CA ALA A 689 14.22 -7.71 12.18
C ALA A 689 14.45 -6.26 12.67
N LEU A 690 13.72 -5.87 13.72
CA LEU A 690 13.77 -4.55 14.36
C LEU A 690 14.24 -4.69 15.81
N PRO A 691 15.15 -3.84 16.30
CA PRO A 691 15.71 -3.97 17.66
C PRO A 691 14.67 -3.79 18.76
N ASN A 692 13.57 -3.10 18.46
CA ASN A 692 12.47 -2.78 19.37
C ASN A 692 11.18 -3.56 19.07
N ALA A 693 11.32 -4.73 18.46
CA ALA A 693 10.22 -5.65 18.24
C ALA A 693 10.56 -7.03 18.82
N PHE A 694 9.53 -7.74 19.25
CA PHE A 694 9.56 -9.19 19.37
C PHE A 694 8.39 -9.75 18.57
N GLU A 695 8.45 -11.02 18.18
CA GLU A 695 7.33 -11.65 17.49
C GLU A 695 7.21 -13.12 17.89
N VAL A 696 5.97 -13.58 18.02
CA VAL A 696 5.63 -14.96 18.34
C VAL A 696 5.14 -15.69 17.08
N TYR A 697 5.64 -16.90 16.89
CA TYR A 697 5.32 -17.75 15.74
C TYR A 697 4.89 -19.15 16.22
N GLY A 698 4.02 -19.78 15.44
CA GLY A 698 3.74 -21.22 15.54
C GLY A 698 4.36 -21.93 14.35
N LEU A 699 5.28 -22.86 14.60
CA LEU A 699 5.91 -23.67 13.57
C LEU A 699 5.30 -25.05 13.58
N ASP A 700 4.92 -25.53 12.40
CA ASP A 700 4.31 -26.84 12.23
C ASP A 700 5.31 -27.82 11.63
N PHE A 701 5.61 -28.88 12.37
CA PHE A 701 6.53 -29.94 11.97
C PHE A 701 5.79 -31.27 11.81
N LEU A 702 6.14 -32.03 10.77
CA LEU A 702 5.70 -33.41 10.60
C LEU A 702 6.90 -34.34 10.78
N VAL A 703 6.75 -35.38 11.59
CA VAL A 703 7.80 -36.37 11.79
C VAL A 703 7.56 -37.57 10.88
N ASP A 704 8.58 -38.00 10.13
CA ASP A 704 8.50 -39.20 9.31
C ASP A 704 8.75 -40.48 10.12
N ALA A 705 8.50 -41.65 9.53
CA ALA A 705 8.69 -42.93 10.19
C ALA A 705 10.15 -43.22 10.61
N GLN A 706 11.12 -42.49 10.07
CA GLN A 706 12.54 -42.58 10.42
C GLN A 706 12.91 -41.69 11.62
N GLY A 707 11.99 -40.81 12.07
CA GLY A 707 12.21 -39.88 13.17
C GLY A 707 12.75 -38.51 12.72
N THR A 708 12.72 -38.19 11.42
CA THR A 708 13.14 -36.89 10.90
C THR A 708 12.01 -35.88 11.03
N ALA A 709 12.28 -34.72 11.61
CA ALA A 709 11.31 -33.63 11.77
C ALA A 709 11.35 -32.66 10.57
N TRP A 710 10.26 -32.62 9.80
CA TRP A 710 10.14 -31.79 8.61
C TRP A 710 9.30 -30.54 8.89
N LEU A 711 9.86 -29.35 8.67
CA LEU A 711 9.10 -28.09 8.78
C LEU A 711 8.12 -27.97 7.60
N LEU A 712 6.84 -27.72 7.92
CA LEU A 712 5.77 -27.57 6.94
C LEU A 712 5.45 -26.09 6.66
N GLU A 713 5.39 -25.28 7.72
CA GLU A 713 5.06 -23.85 7.66
C GLU A 713 5.35 -23.11 8.96
N ILE A 714 5.38 -21.78 8.85
CA ILE A 714 5.61 -20.84 9.95
C ILE A 714 4.43 -19.87 9.96
N ASN A 715 3.66 -19.89 11.05
CA ASN A 715 2.46 -19.07 11.22
C ASN A 715 2.77 -17.91 12.17
N ALA A 716 2.69 -16.67 11.70
CA ALA A 716 2.68 -15.50 12.58
C ALA A 716 1.31 -15.34 13.22
N PHE A 717 1.26 -14.77 14.43
CA PHE A 717 0.01 -14.68 15.22
C PHE A 717 -0.70 -16.05 15.28
N PRO A 718 -0.02 -17.11 15.76
CA PRO A 718 -0.55 -18.47 15.68
C PRO A 718 -1.87 -18.60 16.44
N ASP A 719 -2.75 -19.45 15.95
CA ASP A 719 -4.00 -19.76 16.63
C ASP A 719 -3.73 -20.60 17.89
N PHE A 720 -3.90 -19.97 19.05
CA PHE A 720 -3.73 -20.61 20.35
C PHE A 720 -4.99 -21.35 20.83
N LYS A 721 -6.17 -21.12 20.22
CA LYS A 721 -7.43 -21.79 20.63
C LYS A 721 -7.41 -23.28 20.32
N GLN A 722 -6.60 -23.71 19.35
CA GLN A 722 -6.41 -25.11 18.97
C GLN A 722 -5.90 -25.99 20.11
N THR A 723 -5.32 -25.39 21.16
CA THR A 723 -4.77 -26.10 22.32
C THR A 723 -5.85 -26.79 23.18
N GLY A 724 -7.13 -26.41 23.03
CA GLY A 724 -8.22 -26.94 23.87
C GLY A 724 -8.22 -26.36 25.29
N GLY A 725 -9.28 -26.63 26.05
CA GLY A 725 -9.47 -26.08 27.40
C GLY A 725 -8.43 -26.59 28.42
N ASP A 726 -8.06 -27.86 28.34
CA ASP A 726 -7.22 -28.56 29.33
C ASP A 726 -5.72 -28.29 29.19
N LEU A 727 -5.29 -27.73 28.06
CA LEU A 727 -3.87 -27.39 27.81
C LEU A 727 -3.61 -25.88 27.86
N LYS A 728 -4.56 -25.10 28.38
CA LYS A 728 -4.43 -23.65 28.60
C LYS A 728 -3.17 -23.24 29.36
N GLU A 729 -2.66 -24.12 30.22
CA GLU A 729 -1.40 -23.97 30.96
C GLU A 729 -0.18 -23.80 30.04
N ILE A 730 -0.15 -24.50 28.89
CA ILE A 730 0.97 -24.43 27.93
C ILE A 730 1.06 -23.03 27.33
N VAL A 731 -0.07 -22.49 26.89
CA VAL A 731 -0.16 -21.15 26.31
C VAL A 731 0.15 -20.09 27.38
N SER A 732 -0.34 -20.27 28.61
CA SER A 732 -0.01 -19.38 29.73
C SER A 732 1.50 -19.39 30.05
N GLY A 733 2.12 -20.57 30.11
CA GLY A 733 3.57 -20.73 30.32
C GLY A 733 4.40 -20.11 29.18
N PHE A 734 3.95 -20.25 27.93
CA PHE A 734 4.60 -19.62 26.78
C PHE A 734 4.61 -18.09 26.93
N TRP A 735 3.47 -17.47 27.21
CA TRP A 735 3.40 -16.02 27.42
C TRP A 735 4.19 -15.55 28.65
N LYS A 736 4.31 -16.37 29.70
CA LYS A 736 5.25 -16.07 30.79
C LYS A 736 6.70 -16.03 30.27
N GLY A 737 7.09 -17.00 29.44
CA GLY A 737 8.38 -17.02 28.77
C GLY A 737 8.63 -15.79 27.90
N VAL A 738 7.64 -15.40 27.09
CA VAL A 738 7.69 -14.22 26.22
C VAL A 738 7.88 -12.93 27.02
N LEU A 739 7.09 -12.73 28.09
CA LEU A 739 7.21 -11.55 28.94
C LEU A 739 8.56 -11.51 29.70
N ARG A 740 9.06 -12.67 30.12
CA ARG A 740 10.33 -12.79 30.85
C ARG A 740 11.54 -12.51 29.98
N HIS A 741 11.58 -13.06 28.76
CA HIS A 741 12.77 -13.02 27.91
C HIS A 741 12.69 -11.98 26.78
N GLY A 742 11.50 -11.63 26.31
CA GLY A 742 11.29 -10.63 25.26
C GLY A 742 10.95 -9.23 25.78
N VAL A 743 10.16 -9.12 26.84
CA VAL A 743 9.67 -7.83 27.35
C VAL A 743 10.53 -7.28 28.48
N ALA A 744 10.82 -8.09 29.51
CA ALA A 744 11.55 -7.61 30.69
C ALA A 744 12.94 -7.02 30.37
N PRO A 745 13.75 -7.63 29.48
CA PRO A 745 15.08 -7.11 29.17
C PRO A 745 15.07 -5.78 28.43
N PHE A 746 14.08 -5.56 27.55
CA PHE A 746 13.95 -4.30 26.83
C PHE A 746 13.73 -3.11 27.79
N PHE A 747 12.93 -3.30 28.84
CA PHE A 747 12.64 -2.25 29.83
C PHE A 747 13.57 -2.24 31.06
N GLY A 748 14.54 -3.16 31.14
CA GLY A 748 15.46 -3.27 32.28
C GLY A 748 14.77 -3.64 33.60
N VAL A 749 13.71 -4.45 33.56
CA VAL A 749 12.90 -4.83 34.73
C VAL A 749 13.07 -6.30 35.14
N GLU A 750 14.13 -6.98 34.67
CA GLU A 750 14.39 -8.40 34.92
C GLU A 750 14.53 -8.71 36.41
N ASN A 751 15.14 -7.79 37.17
CA ASN A 751 15.30 -7.91 38.62
C ASN A 751 13.97 -7.82 39.41
N SER A 752 12.88 -7.40 38.75
CA SER A 752 11.56 -7.27 39.37
C SER A 752 10.68 -8.51 39.20
N ILE A 753 11.14 -9.55 38.51
CA ILE A 753 10.37 -10.76 38.24
C ILE A 753 10.20 -11.58 39.53
N LYS A 754 8.95 -11.79 39.95
CA LYS A 754 8.58 -12.52 41.18
C LYS A 754 8.66 -14.04 41.03
N ASP A 755 8.25 -14.53 39.87
CA ASP A 755 8.09 -15.94 39.57
C ASP A 755 9.25 -16.39 38.67
N GLN A 756 10.03 -17.36 39.13
CA GLN A 756 11.16 -17.94 38.39
C GLN A 756 10.82 -19.32 37.81
N GLU A 757 9.60 -19.82 38.05
CA GLU A 757 9.15 -21.10 37.52
C GLU A 757 9.06 -21.06 35.98
N GLY A 758 9.51 -22.13 35.33
CA GLY A 758 9.54 -22.25 33.86
C GLY A 758 10.52 -21.31 33.15
N ALA A 759 11.51 -20.73 33.84
CA ALA A 759 12.49 -19.83 33.22
C ALA A 759 13.33 -20.53 32.13
N GLU A 760 13.57 -21.83 32.29
CA GLU A 760 14.32 -22.70 31.39
C GLU A 760 13.49 -23.30 30.24
N ASP A 761 12.18 -23.07 30.22
CA ASP A 761 11.29 -23.62 29.19
C ASP A 761 11.43 -22.89 27.84
N MET A 762 12.01 -21.68 27.83
CA MET A 762 12.39 -20.97 26.61
C MET A 762 13.86 -21.24 26.28
N VAL A 763 14.10 -22.05 25.26
CA VAL A 763 15.44 -22.48 24.84
C VAL A 763 15.99 -21.53 23.78
N PRO A 764 17.12 -20.84 24.02
CA PRO A 764 17.75 -20.00 22.99
C PRO A 764 18.41 -20.88 21.93
N VAL A 765 17.97 -20.77 20.67
CA VAL A 765 18.45 -21.63 19.58
C VAL A 765 19.36 -20.89 18.59
N ARG A 766 19.21 -19.57 18.46
CA ARG A 766 20.09 -18.78 17.59
C ARG A 766 20.21 -17.34 18.08
N LYS A 767 21.40 -16.78 17.92
CA LYS A 767 21.71 -15.36 18.07
C LYS A 767 22.40 -14.89 16.80
N VAL A 768 21.73 -14.01 16.05
CA VAL A 768 22.23 -13.54 14.75
C VAL A 768 22.75 -12.12 14.90
N ASP A 769 24.03 -11.91 14.62
CA ASP A 769 24.59 -10.57 14.52
C ASP A 769 24.33 -10.01 13.11
N LEU A 770 23.37 -9.09 13.01
CA LEU A 770 23.00 -8.40 11.77
C LEU A 770 23.74 -7.05 11.61
N GLY A 771 24.66 -6.70 12.51
CA GLY A 771 25.40 -5.44 12.47
C GLY A 771 24.55 -4.19 12.78
N ARG A 772 23.30 -4.37 13.21
CA ARG A 772 22.39 -3.32 13.68
C ARG A 772 22.39 -3.36 15.21
N ARG A 773 22.89 -2.31 15.87
CA ARG A 773 22.98 -2.21 17.34
C ARG A 773 22.21 -1.01 17.84
#